data_AF-A0A928BCW5-F1
#
_entry.id   AF-A0A928BCW5-F1
#
_cell.length_a   1.000
_cell.length_b   1.000
_cell.length_c   1.000
_cell.angle_alpha   90.00
_cell.angle_beta   90.00
_cell.angle_gamma   90.00
#
_symmetry.space_group_name_H-M   'P 1'
#
loop_
_entity.id
_entity.type
_entity.pdbx_description
1 polymer ?
#
loop_
_entity_poly.entity_id
_entity_poly.type
_entity_poly.pdbx_seq_one_letter_code
_entity_poly.pdbx_strand_id
1 'polypeptide(L)'
;MVIRKSIYVMAAVLMSGLAACSVKEPATGIQTDIDKTPQMTEDVVDGQLLVRFDARVSDILDKAGVTKSGPMTPMTRSGVLSVDEILDLVDGYQIERVFPVDMRSEEKARKEGLHLWYVVRFSEDHPVDKVAADLARLGEVSRVEYNRTLKRASDDKPTPLTMERLNELAANAAGGAFNDPLLSDQWHLVNNGNLRPTKFIKGADVNVEKAWDLTTGDPSIIVAVLDEGVDVSHPDLKQSMWVNEGEIWKSTEDNDGNGYIGDVHGYNFVGKHGVISTDSKYDTGHGTHVAGVIAAANGNGLGISSIAGGNGSLPGVKIMSCQIFSGLYAGTVLEEVRAIKYAADNGAVILQCSWGYISGAANPMEWTPQYSTDEEWETYNVLERKALDYFIHNAGSPDGVIEGGIAIFAGGNEAAPAASYPAAYPDFVSVAATAGDFTPAVYTNYGPGTTISAPGGDQDYYWDYVDDKHRLGEVGCVLSTLPFNVSESGYGYMEGTSMACPHVSGVAALGLSYAAKLRKHFKADEFKNLLYDTAIPIDDYMSGTKLYKKYIIDLEGSAPYMTLNMNDFRGGMGYGQVNAYGLLKAIEGSGVDMTFPNLYVAVGGQATAVPSMYMDGNTFSVSVSDTSVATAEIVDGRMIVRGHKAGQTEASVTGSRTDKFVITVRESANGNGWL
;
A
#
# COMPACT_ATOMS: atom_id res chain seq x y z
N MET A 1 -17.53 -31.50 52.23
CA MET A 1 -18.66 -30.65 52.67
C MET A 1 -18.23 -29.93 53.95
N VAL A 2 -18.27 -28.60 53.95
CA VAL A 2 -18.12 -27.66 55.10
C VAL A 2 -16.69 -27.51 55.67
N ILE A 3 -16.06 -26.33 55.85
CA ILE A 3 -16.08 -24.97 55.28
C ILE A 3 -15.03 -24.16 56.08
N ARG A 4 -14.25 -23.30 55.39
CA ARG A 4 -13.50 -22.11 55.87
C ARG A 4 -12.37 -22.34 56.91
N LYS A 5 -11.22 -21.68 56.86
CA LYS A 5 -10.97 -20.22 56.82
C LYS A 5 -9.48 -19.99 56.47
N SER A 6 -9.21 -19.16 55.48
CA SER A 6 -7.93 -18.44 55.36
C SER A 6 -8.09 -17.08 56.04
N ILE A 7 -7.05 -16.59 56.71
CA ILE A 7 -6.72 -15.16 56.85
C ILE A 7 -5.41 -14.97 57.68
N TYR A 8 -4.54 -14.08 57.16
CA TYR A 8 -3.50 -13.25 57.82
C TYR A 8 -2.16 -13.88 58.31
N VAL A 9 -1.01 -13.50 57.72
CA VAL A 9 -0.20 -12.28 58.00
C VAL A 9 1.24 -12.42 57.45
N MET A 10 1.74 -11.33 56.85
CA MET A 10 3.14 -11.04 56.51
C MET A 10 4.07 -11.07 57.74
N ALA A 11 5.28 -11.61 57.61
CA ALA A 11 6.48 -11.04 58.23
C ALA A 11 7.76 -11.62 57.61
N ALA A 12 8.63 -10.72 57.15
CA ALA A 12 9.97 -11.00 56.66
C ALA A 12 10.95 -11.27 57.81
N VAL A 13 11.93 -12.16 57.61
CA VAL A 13 13.24 -12.14 58.31
C VAL A 13 14.33 -12.70 57.39
N LEU A 14 15.34 -11.87 57.11
CA LEU A 14 16.67 -12.26 56.62
C LEU A 14 17.38 -13.14 57.65
N MET A 15 18.11 -14.17 57.21
CA MET A 15 19.42 -14.48 57.79
C MET A 15 20.37 -15.11 56.77
N SER A 16 21.57 -14.56 56.77
CA SER A 16 22.72 -14.83 55.93
C SER A 16 23.59 -15.99 56.43
N GLY A 17 24.08 -16.79 55.49
CA GLY A 17 25.46 -17.27 55.44
C GLY A 17 25.77 -18.63 56.06
N LEU A 18 26.16 -19.60 55.22
CA LEU A 18 27.36 -20.41 55.41
C LEU A 18 27.83 -20.96 54.05
N ALA A 19 29.11 -20.76 53.79
CA ALA A 19 29.79 -21.03 52.54
C ALA A 19 30.07 -22.52 52.34
N ALA A 20 29.93 -22.99 51.10
CA ALA A 20 30.65 -24.13 50.58
C ALA A 20 31.28 -23.72 49.24
N CYS A 21 32.59 -23.52 49.25
CA CYS A 21 33.38 -23.35 48.04
C CYS A 21 33.38 -24.65 47.25
N SER A 22 32.76 -24.67 46.08
CA SER A 22 33.22 -25.48 44.96
C SER A 22 33.55 -24.53 43.81
N VAL A 23 34.65 -24.84 43.13
CA VAL A 23 35.39 -23.96 42.23
C VAL A 23 34.50 -23.54 41.05
N LYS A 24 34.28 -22.22 40.89
CA LYS A 24 33.66 -21.63 39.71
C LYS A 24 34.57 -21.84 38.49
N GLU A 25 34.08 -22.55 37.49
CA GLU A 25 34.42 -22.18 36.11
C GLU A 25 33.76 -20.82 35.83
N PRO A 26 34.47 -19.86 35.21
CA PRO A 26 33.85 -18.61 34.82
C PRO A 26 32.89 -18.94 33.66
N ALA A 27 31.60 -19.07 33.96
CA ALA A 27 30.57 -18.81 32.98
C ALA A 27 30.78 -17.36 32.53
N THR A 28 31.42 -17.20 31.37
CA THR A 28 31.43 -15.94 30.62
C THR A 28 29.97 -15.65 30.28
N GLY A 29 29.33 -14.84 31.12
CA GLY A 29 28.05 -14.24 30.79
C GLY A 29 28.25 -13.40 29.55
N ILE A 30 27.86 -13.93 28.40
CA ILE A 30 27.75 -13.17 27.17
C ILE A 30 26.48 -12.34 27.34
N GLN A 31 26.66 -11.04 27.54
CA GLN A 31 25.59 -10.06 27.46
C GLN A 31 25.16 -10.02 25.99
N THR A 32 24.11 -10.75 25.62
CA THR A 32 23.46 -10.61 24.33
C THR A 32 22.87 -9.22 24.28
N ASP A 33 23.24 -8.44 23.27
CA ASP A 33 22.62 -7.14 23.00
C ASP A 33 21.18 -7.43 22.56
N ILE A 34 20.23 -7.34 23.49
CA ILE A 34 18.83 -7.74 23.30
C ILE A 34 18.20 -6.96 22.13
N ASP A 35 18.70 -5.75 21.84
CA ASP A 35 18.24 -4.89 20.74
C ASP A 35 18.58 -5.42 19.32
N LYS A 36 19.50 -6.38 19.19
CA LYS A 36 19.95 -6.90 17.88
C LYS A 36 19.36 -8.27 17.52
N THR A 37 18.79 -8.98 18.48
CA THR A 37 18.33 -10.36 18.30
C THR A 37 16.82 -10.36 18.10
N PRO A 38 16.30 -10.89 16.99
CA PRO A 38 14.86 -10.89 16.74
C PRO A 38 14.15 -11.90 17.66
N GLN A 39 12.94 -11.57 18.12
CA GLN A 39 12.10 -12.53 18.82
C GLN A 39 11.49 -13.51 17.81
N MET A 40 11.60 -14.82 18.09
CA MET A 40 10.95 -15.84 17.27
C MET A 40 9.44 -15.62 17.27
N THR A 41 8.86 -15.59 16.08
CA THR A 41 7.42 -15.52 15.83
C THR A 41 7.02 -16.69 14.93
N GLU A 42 5.72 -16.92 14.76
CA GLU A 42 5.24 -17.87 13.75
C GLU A 42 5.65 -17.42 12.34
N ASP A 43 5.64 -18.34 11.36
CA ASP A 43 5.84 -18.06 9.92
C ASP A 43 7.23 -17.58 9.48
N VAL A 44 8.25 -17.75 10.34
CA VAL A 44 9.64 -17.52 9.96
C VAL A 44 10.06 -18.48 8.84
N VAL A 45 10.76 -17.92 7.86
CA VAL A 45 11.31 -18.66 6.72
C VAL A 45 12.66 -19.24 7.13
N ASP A 46 12.73 -20.57 7.22
CA ASP A 46 13.98 -21.27 7.49
C ASP A 46 15.03 -20.96 6.41
N GLY A 47 16.30 -20.94 6.82
CA GLY A 47 17.41 -20.65 5.92
C GLY A 47 17.48 -19.22 5.40
N GLN A 48 16.71 -18.25 5.94
CA GLN A 48 16.72 -16.86 5.50
C GLN A 48 16.71 -15.84 6.64
N LEU A 49 17.60 -14.85 6.57
CA LEU A 49 17.67 -13.73 7.51
C LEU A 49 17.80 -12.40 6.79
N LEU A 50 17.18 -11.37 7.34
CA LEU A 50 17.33 -9.99 6.91
C LEU A 50 18.36 -9.32 7.81
N VAL A 51 19.51 -8.96 7.24
CA VAL A 51 20.68 -8.49 7.98
C VAL A 51 20.98 -7.05 7.57
N ARG A 52 21.07 -6.17 8.57
CA ARG A 52 21.51 -4.79 8.38
C ARG A 52 22.94 -4.62 8.85
N PHE A 53 23.84 -4.31 7.93
CA PHE A 53 25.23 -3.96 8.26
C PHE A 53 25.33 -2.57 8.87
N ASP A 54 26.34 -2.38 9.70
CA ASP A 54 26.71 -1.07 10.24
C ASP A 54 27.25 -0.16 9.12
N ALA A 55 26.91 1.13 9.16
CA ALA A 55 27.35 2.09 8.14
C ALA A 55 28.89 2.15 8.01
N ARG A 56 29.65 1.85 9.09
CA ARG A 56 31.12 1.84 9.10
C ARG A 56 31.73 0.81 8.15
N VAL A 57 30.99 -0.24 7.76
CA VAL A 57 31.48 -1.25 6.83
C VAL A 57 30.99 -1.04 5.39
N SER A 58 30.23 0.02 5.11
CA SER A 58 29.66 0.30 3.77
C SER A 58 30.73 0.32 2.66
N ASP A 59 31.86 0.98 2.89
CA ASP A 59 32.99 1.01 1.94
C ASP A 59 33.60 -0.37 1.67
N ILE A 60 33.55 -1.28 2.65
CA ILE A 60 34.05 -2.65 2.49
C ILE A 60 33.08 -3.43 1.59
N LEU A 61 31.77 -3.28 1.84
CA LEU A 61 30.71 -3.89 1.01
C LEU A 61 30.80 -3.37 -0.45
N ASP A 62 31.05 -2.07 -0.64
CA ASP A 62 31.23 -1.47 -1.97
C ASP A 62 32.46 -2.04 -2.70
N LYS A 63 33.60 -2.18 -2.01
CA LYS A 63 34.82 -2.79 -2.58
C LYS A 63 34.66 -4.27 -2.90
N ALA A 64 33.89 -5.00 -2.11
CA ALA A 64 33.55 -6.39 -2.35
C ALA A 64 32.54 -6.57 -3.51
N GLY A 65 31.89 -5.48 -3.95
CA GLY A 65 30.87 -5.50 -4.99
C GLY A 65 29.52 -6.04 -4.53
N VAL A 66 29.35 -6.40 -3.25
CA VAL A 66 28.10 -6.96 -2.72
C VAL A 66 26.98 -5.92 -2.70
N THR A 67 27.28 -4.63 -2.68
CA THR A 67 26.29 -3.55 -2.82
C THR A 67 25.60 -3.51 -4.19
N LYS A 68 26.14 -4.23 -5.18
CA LYS A 68 25.56 -4.46 -6.51
C LYS A 68 24.94 -5.85 -6.68
N SER A 69 24.92 -6.66 -5.62
CA SER A 69 24.23 -7.95 -5.64
C SER A 69 22.73 -7.72 -5.77
N GLY A 70 22.05 -8.67 -6.40
CA GLY A 70 20.60 -8.66 -6.55
C GLY A 70 20.07 -10.08 -6.72
N PRO A 71 18.76 -10.25 -6.91
CA PRO A 71 18.12 -11.56 -7.03
C PRO A 71 18.75 -12.44 -8.13
N MET A 72 19.20 -11.82 -9.22
CA MET A 72 19.81 -12.50 -10.36
C MET A 72 21.33 -12.72 -10.21
N THR A 73 21.97 -11.99 -9.29
CA THR A 73 23.43 -11.97 -9.09
C THR A 73 23.78 -11.99 -7.59
N PRO A 74 23.33 -13.02 -6.83
CA PRO A 74 23.69 -13.14 -5.43
C PRO A 74 25.19 -13.39 -5.29
N MET A 75 25.75 -12.93 -4.17
CA MET A 75 27.17 -13.11 -3.84
C MET A 75 27.33 -14.16 -2.76
N THR A 76 28.51 -14.79 -2.69
CA THR A 76 28.82 -15.76 -1.63
C THR A 76 29.81 -15.22 -0.60
N ARG A 77 30.10 -13.92 -0.60
CA ARG A 77 30.91 -13.24 0.43
C ARG A 77 30.47 -11.80 0.56
N SER A 78 30.47 -11.31 1.79
CA SER A 78 30.22 -9.90 2.11
C SER A 78 31.49 -9.06 1.96
N GLY A 79 32.67 -9.70 2.10
CA GLY A 79 33.95 -9.02 2.23
C GLY A 79 34.25 -8.53 3.65
N VAL A 80 33.30 -8.68 4.57
CA VAL A 80 33.47 -8.43 6.01
C VAL A 80 33.89 -9.75 6.66
N LEU A 81 35.15 -9.84 7.09
CA LEU A 81 35.76 -11.10 7.53
C LEU A 81 34.97 -11.80 8.64
N SER A 82 34.52 -11.07 9.68
CA SER A 82 33.77 -11.64 10.80
C SER A 82 32.42 -12.24 10.38
N VAL A 83 31.76 -11.61 9.41
CA VAL A 83 30.50 -12.11 8.84
C VAL A 83 30.77 -13.32 7.97
N ASP A 84 31.77 -13.24 7.09
CA ASP A 84 32.15 -14.35 6.21
C ASP A 84 32.58 -15.59 7.00
N GLU A 85 33.20 -15.45 8.18
CA GLU A 85 33.53 -16.56 9.08
C GLU A 85 32.29 -17.26 9.65
N ILE A 86 31.24 -16.53 9.99
CA ILE A 86 29.96 -17.13 10.41
C ILE A 86 29.30 -17.84 9.23
N LEU A 87 29.35 -17.21 8.05
CA LEU A 87 28.76 -17.78 6.86
C LEU A 87 29.49 -19.04 6.38
N ASP A 88 30.82 -19.11 6.51
CA ASP A 88 31.61 -20.31 6.23
C ASP A 88 31.27 -21.49 7.18
N LEU A 89 30.55 -21.26 8.30
CA LEU A 89 30.03 -22.30 9.20
C LEU A 89 28.64 -22.81 8.81
N VAL A 90 27.96 -22.16 7.87
CA VAL A 90 26.65 -22.57 7.37
C VAL A 90 26.76 -22.93 5.88
N ASP A 91 26.29 -24.11 5.50
CA ASP A 91 26.45 -24.55 4.11
C ASP A 91 25.48 -23.81 3.17
N GLY A 92 25.86 -23.66 1.89
CA GLY A 92 24.98 -23.19 0.83
C GLY A 92 24.57 -21.71 0.88
N TYR A 93 25.39 -20.87 1.50
CA TYR A 93 24.99 -19.49 1.79
C TYR A 93 25.09 -18.52 0.60
N GLN A 94 24.22 -17.53 0.59
CA GLN A 94 24.16 -16.44 -0.38
C GLN A 94 23.83 -15.13 0.32
N ILE A 95 24.37 -14.03 -0.21
CA ILE A 95 24.15 -12.66 0.27
C ILE A 95 23.67 -11.84 -0.92
N GLU A 96 22.54 -11.18 -0.73
CA GLU A 96 21.84 -10.42 -1.74
C GLU A 96 21.37 -9.11 -1.11
N ARG A 97 21.61 -7.98 -1.76
CA ARG A 97 21.07 -6.69 -1.31
C ARG A 97 19.54 -6.73 -1.34
N VAL A 98 18.89 -6.31 -0.26
CA VAL A 98 17.42 -6.32 -0.15
C VAL A 98 16.83 -5.49 -1.28
N PHE A 99 17.29 -4.26 -1.48
CA PHE A 99 16.78 -3.39 -2.54
C PHE A 99 17.73 -3.42 -3.74
N PRO A 100 17.27 -3.84 -4.94
CA PRO A 100 18.05 -3.72 -6.16
C PRO A 100 18.58 -2.29 -6.38
N VAL A 101 19.71 -2.19 -7.07
CA VAL A 101 20.31 -0.90 -7.42
C VAL A 101 19.57 -0.33 -8.61
N ASP A 102 18.78 0.71 -8.37
CA ASP A 102 18.26 1.59 -9.42
C ASP A 102 19.07 2.88 -9.38
N MET A 103 19.79 3.18 -10.47
CA MET A 103 20.60 4.40 -10.55
C MET A 103 19.74 5.66 -10.37
N ARG A 104 18.48 5.64 -10.77
CA ARG A 104 17.52 6.76 -10.64
C ARG A 104 17.23 7.13 -9.19
N SER A 105 17.31 6.17 -8.26
CA SER A 105 16.94 6.32 -6.85
C SER A 105 18.04 5.95 -5.84
N GLU A 106 19.21 5.50 -6.29
CA GLU A 106 20.29 5.01 -5.41
C GLU A 106 20.76 6.04 -4.38
N GLU A 107 20.81 7.33 -4.74
CA GLU A 107 21.19 8.39 -3.80
C GLU A 107 20.21 8.48 -2.63
N LYS A 108 18.89 8.43 -2.91
CA LYS A 108 17.84 8.41 -1.89
C LYS A 108 17.96 7.14 -1.04
N ALA A 109 18.10 5.97 -1.68
CA ALA A 109 18.27 4.70 -0.98
C ALA A 109 19.51 4.69 -0.06
N ARG A 110 20.60 5.36 -0.46
CA ARG A 110 21.80 5.51 0.38
C ARG A 110 21.58 6.44 1.55
N LYS A 111 20.97 7.60 1.33
CA LYS A 111 20.61 8.58 2.37
C LYS A 111 19.75 7.95 3.47
N GLU A 112 18.77 7.12 3.09
CA GLU A 112 17.87 6.44 4.03
C GLU A 112 18.46 5.15 4.66
N GLY A 113 19.68 4.77 4.23
CA GLY A 113 20.38 3.60 4.73
C GLY A 113 19.82 2.26 4.23
N LEU A 114 19.00 2.26 3.17
CA LEU A 114 18.41 1.06 2.57
C LEU A 114 19.48 0.15 1.93
N HIS A 115 20.56 0.74 1.41
CA HIS A 115 21.72 0.02 0.86
C HIS A 115 22.47 -0.88 1.85
N LEU A 116 22.20 -0.76 3.15
CA LEU A 116 22.84 -1.54 4.21
C LEU A 116 22.09 -2.83 4.55
N TRP A 117 20.94 -3.09 3.92
CA TRP A 117 20.12 -4.26 4.15
C TRP A 117 20.36 -5.35 3.12
N TYR A 118 20.56 -6.57 3.62
CA TYR A 118 20.85 -7.75 2.83
C TYR A 118 20.00 -8.92 3.30
N VAL A 119 19.53 -9.73 2.36
CA VAL A 119 19.03 -11.07 2.68
C VAL A 119 20.23 -12.03 2.65
N VAL A 120 20.39 -12.75 3.75
CA VAL A 120 21.34 -13.85 3.89
C VAL A 120 20.56 -15.15 3.82
N ARG A 121 20.82 -15.95 2.79
CA ARG A 121 20.24 -17.29 2.60
C ARG A 121 21.28 -18.33 2.97
N PHE A 122 20.87 -19.48 3.51
CA PHE A 122 21.73 -20.60 3.90
C PHE A 122 20.91 -21.91 3.97
N SER A 123 21.57 -23.06 4.10
CA SER A 123 20.89 -24.36 4.20
C SER A 123 19.91 -24.41 5.37
N GLU A 124 18.70 -24.91 5.11
CA GLU A 124 17.62 -25.12 6.09
C GLU A 124 18.01 -26.14 7.18
N ASP A 125 19.08 -26.90 7.00
CA ASP A 125 19.64 -27.81 8.03
C ASP A 125 20.22 -27.07 9.24
N HIS A 126 20.46 -25.76 9.13
CA HIS A 126 20.96 -24.93 10.22
C HIS A 126 19.83 -24.17 10.91
N PRO A 127 19.72 -24.24 12.26
CA PRO A 127 18.69 -23.50 12.99
C PRO A 127 18.80 -21.99 12.78
N VAL A 128 17.75 -21.38 12.22
CA VAL A 128 17.70 -19.96 11.84
C VAL A 128 17.94 -19.03 13.03
N ASP A 129 17.45 -19.41 14.22
CA ASP A 129 17.61 -18.69 15.48
C ASP A 129 19.08 -18.63 15.95
N LYS A 130 19.81 -19.75 15.78
CA LYS A 130 21.24 -19.82 16.12
C LYS A 130 22.05 -18.92 15.18
N VAL A 131 21.80 -18.99 13.87
CA VAL A 131 22.50 -18.16 12.88
C VAL A 131 22.19 -16.67 13.13
N ALA A 132 20.94 -16.33 13.45
CA ALA A 132 20.56 -14.97 13.81
C ALA A 132 21.31 -14.48 15.06
N ALA A 133 21.37 -15.28 16.11
CA ALA A 133 22.09 -14.94 17.34
C ALA A 133 23.60 -14.78 17.12
N ASP A 134 24.21 -15.62 16.28
CA ASP A 134 25.64 -15.54 15.97
C ASP A 134 25.95 -14.26 15.16
N LEU A 135 25.15 -13.94 14.13
CA LEU A 135 25.28 -12.70 13.37
C LEU A 135 25.02 -11.45 14.22
N ALA A 136 24.01 -11.47 15.08
CA ALA A 136 23.65 -10.34 15.94
C ALA A 136 24.75 -9.94 16.94
N ARG A 137 25.67 -10.86 17.28
CA ARG A 137 26.82 -10.56 18.16
C ARG A 137 27.93 -9.77 17.47
N LEU A 138 27.92 -9.69 16.15
CA LEU A 138 28.98 -9.00 15.40
C LEU A 138 28.84 -7.47 15.51
N GLY A 139 29.98 -6.79 15.66
CA GLY A 139 30.03 -5.33 15.71
C GLY A 139 29.76 -4.67 14.36
N GLU A 140 29.92 -5.42 13.28
CA GLU A 140 29.66 -5.04 11.89
C GLU A 140 28.19 -5.24 11.48
N VAL A 141 27.42 -5.97 12.29
CA VAL A 141 25.98 -6.17 12.12
C VAL A 141 25.25 -5.24 13.08
N SER A 142 24.47 -4.32 12.52
CA SER A 142 23.65 -3.41 13.31
C SER A 142 22.32 -4.02 13.71
N ARG A 143 21.79 -4.96 12.91
CA ARG A 143 20.55 -5.67 13.22
C ARG A 143 20.36 -6.95 12.41
N VAL A 144 19.62 -7.90 12.98
CA VAL A 144 19.10 -9.08 12.31
C VAL A 144 17.59 -9.13 12.52
N GLU A 145 16.83 -9.39 11.45
CA GLU A 145 15.40 -9.67 11.47
C GLU A 145 15.11 -11.02 10.82
N TYR A 146 14.08 -11.71 11.30
CA TYR A 146 13.58 -12.90 10.61
C TYR A 146 12.82 -12.47 9.36
N ASN A 147 13.09 -13.16 8.26
CA ASN A 147 12.17 -13.08 7.12
C ASN A 147 10.94 -13.93 7.43
N ARG A 148 9.74 -13.38 7.18
CA ARG A 148 8.46 -14.02 7.54
C ARG A 148 7.53 -14.04 6.37
N THR A 149 6.75 -15.11 6.26
CA THR A 149 5.72 -15.23 5.23
C THR A 149 4.56 -14.30 5.56
N LEU A 150 4.11 -13.51 4.59
CA LEU A 150 2.96 -12.64 4.75
C LEU A 150 1.68 -13.49 4.88
N LYS A 151 0.74 -13.02 5.69
CA LYS A 151 -0.59 -13.63 5.82
C LYS A 151 -1.63 -12.69 5.25
N ARG A 152 -2.63 -13.28 4.60
CA ARG A 152 -3.84 -12.55 4.22
C ARG A 152 -4.63 -12.24 5.50
N ALA A 153 -5.18 -11.04 5.58
CA ALA A 153 -6.03 -10.66 6.71
C ALA A 153 -7.35 -11.47 6.73
N SER A 154 -7.80 -11.96 5.57
CA SER A 154 -8.99 -12.79 5.42
C SER A 154 -8.90 -13.64 4.14
N ASP A 155 -9.63 -14.75 4.09
CA ASP A 155 -9.81 -15.58 2.89
C ASP A 155 -10.79 -14.97 1.88
N ASP A 156 -11.38 -13.80 2.21
CA ASP A 156 -12.39 -13.00 1.49
C ASP A 156 -12.92 -13.67 0.22
N LYS A 157 -13.85 -14.61 0.41
CA LYS A 157 -14.44 -15.34 -0.72
C LYS A 157 -15.39 -14.41 -1.45
N PRO A 158 -15.11 -14.06 -2.72
CA PRO A 158 -16.03 -13.26 -3.49
C PRO A 158 -17.35 -14.01 -3.68
N THR A 159 -18.42 -13.25 -3.85
CA THR A 159 -19.67 -13.74 -4.42
C THR A 159 -19.69 -13.36 -5.91
N PRO A 160 -19.34 -14.29 -6.83
CA PRO A 160 -19.22 -13.95 -8.25
C PRO A 160 -20.59 -13.60 -8.85
N LEU A 161 -20.67 -12.51 -9.61
CA LEU A 161 -21.87 -12.15 -10.37
C LEU A 161 -21.99 -13.11 -11.56
N THR A 162 -23.14 -13.76 -11.74
CA THR A 162 -23.36 -14.64 -12.90
C THR A 162 -23.59 -13.83 -14.17
N MET A 163 -23.33 -14.43 -15.33
CA MET A 163 -23.58 -13.79 -16.62
C MET A 163 -25.09 -13.50 -16.82
N GLU A 164 -25.96 -14.38 -16.33
CA GLU A 164 -27.41 -14.16 -16.33
C GLU A 164 -27.76 -12.90 -15.53
N ARG A 165 -27.24 -12.78 -14.30
CA ARG A 165 -27.51 -11.62 -13.44
C ARG A 165 -26.94 -10.33 -14.02
N LEU A 166 -25.74 -10.36 -14.61
CA LEU A 166 -25.17 -9.22 -15.33
C LEU A 166 -26.12 -8.73 -16.43
N ASN A 167 -26.63 -9.64 -17.27
CA ASN A 167 -27.55 -9.27 -18.36
C ASN A 167 -28.87 -8.70 -17.84
N GLU A 168 -29.40 -9.23 -16.73
CA GLU A 168 -30.59 -8.69 -16.08
C GLU A 168 -30.36 -7.26 -15.55
N LEU A 169 -29.26 -7.03 -14.85
CA LEU A 169 -28.91 -5.72 -14.31
C LEU A 169 -28.69 -4.73 -15.45
N ALA A 170 -27.93 -5.12 -16.48
CA ALA A 170 -27.68 -4.26 -17.63
C ALA A 170 -28.96 -3.91 -18.41
N ALA A 171 -29.91 -4.83 -18.54
CA ALA A 171 -31.21 -4.56 -19.18
C ALA A 171 -32.08 -3.59 -18.38
N ASN A 172 -31.87 -3.50 -17.05
CA ASN A 172 -32.57 -2.61 -16.14
C ASN A 172 -31.74 -1.38 -15.74
N ALA A 173 -30.58 -1.18 -16.36
CA ALA A 173 -29.66 -0.10 -16.03
C ALA A 173 -30.41 1.23 -16.02
N ALA A 174 -30.36 1.90 -14.86
CA ALA A 174 -30.88 3.25 -14.75
C ALA A 174 -29.85 4.23 -15.30
N GLY A 175 -30.32 5.37 -15.84
CA GLY A 175 -29.41 6.45 -16.19
C GLY A 175 -28.67 6.96 -14.96
N GLY A 176 -27.35 7.08 -15.04
CA GLY A 176 -26.49 7.67 -14.02
C GLY A 176 -25.54 8.71 -14.62
N ALA A 177 -24.50 9.08 -13.87
CA ALA A 177 -23.43 9.97 -14.36
C ALA A 177 -22.70 9.38 -15.58
N PHE A 178 -22.59 8.06 -15.63
CA PHE A 178 -21.99 7.30 -16.73
C PHE A 178 -22.97 6.24 -17.28
N ASN A 179 -22.64 5.68 -18.43
CA ASN A 179 -23.43 4.66 -19.12
C ASN A 179 -23.03 3.22 -18.74
N ASP A 180 -22.27 3.05 -17.67
CA ASP A 180 -21.81 1.74 -17.20
C ASP A 180 -23.00 0.96 -16.58
N PRO A 181 -23.35 -0.23 -17.09
CA PRO A 181 -24.64 -0.87 -16.80
C PRO A 181 -24.85 -1.28 -15.33
N LEU A 182 -23.78 -1.45 -14.55
CA LEU A 182 -23.84 -1.85 -13.13
C LEU A 182 -23.72 -0.68 -12.15
N LEU A 183 -23.52 0.57 -12.61
CA LEU A 183 -23.36 1.73 -11.72
C LEU A 183 -24.55 1.90 -10.76
N SER A 184 -25.77 1.63 -11.24
CA SER A 184 -26.97 1.72 -10.39
C SER A 184 -26.95 0.77 -9.19
N ASP A 185 -26.17 -0.32 -9.27
CA ASP A 185 -26.06 -1.34 -8.23
C ASP A 185 -24.86 -1.10 -7.29
N GLN A 186 -23.99 -0.14 -7.62
CA GLN A 186 -22.86 0.27 -6.80
C GLN A 186 -23.27 1.31 -5.75
N TRP A 187 -24.03 0.86 -4.74
CA TRP A 187 -24.46 1.71 -3.63
C TRP A 187 -23.31 2.47 -2.98
N HIS A 188 -22.11 1.87 -2.94
CA HIS A 188 -20.92 2.44 -2.33
C HIS A 188 -20.39 3.69 -3.05
N LEU A 189 -20.70 3.84 -4.35
CA LEU A 189 -20.43 5.06 -5.13
C LEU A 189 -21.61 6.03 -5.09
N VAL A 190 -22.84 5.51 -5.30
CA VAL A 190 -24.06 6.31 -5.38
C VAL A 190 -25.20 5.60 -4.64
N ASN A 191 -25.45 6.03 -3.40
CA ASN A 191 -26.53 5.53 -2.57
C ASN A 191 -27.70 6.50 -2.59
N ASN A 192 -28.69 6.22 -3.44
CA ASN A 192 -29.92 7.01 -3.49
C ASN A 192 -31.00 6.58 -2.47
N GLY A 193 -30.72 5.57 -1.63
CA GLY A 193 -31.69 4.96 -0.71
C GLY A 193 -32.79 4.15 -1.39
N ASN A 194 -32.71 4.01 -2.73
CA ASN A 194 -33.71 3.34 -3.55
C ASN A 194 -33.30 1.92 -3.97
N LEU A 195 -32.04 1.54 -3.72
CA LEU A 195 -31.60 0.17 -3.90
C LEU A 195 -32.33 -0.69 -2.88
N ARG A 196 -32.85 -1.85 -3.32
CA ARG A 196 -33.23 -2.87 -2.36
C ARG A 196 -31.92 -3.33 -1.72
N PRO A 197 -31.82 -3.40 -0.38
CA PRO A 197 -32.88 -3.35 0.62
C PRO A 197 -33.03 -2.05 1.44
N THR A 198 -34.16 -1.97 2.17
CA THR A 198 -34.69 -0.84 2.96
C THR A 198 -33.76 -0.21 4.00
N LYS A 199 -32.61 -0.83 4.29
CA LYS A 199 -31.65 -0.28 5.25
C LYS A 199 -30.78 0.81 4.62
N PHE A 200 -30.61 0.84 3.30
CA PHE A 200 -29.77 1.84 2.64
C PHE A 200 -30.24 3.27 2.95
N ILE A 201 -29.33 4.10 3.47
CA ILE A 201 -29.57 5.52 3.74
C ILE A 201 -28.97 6.33 2.61
N LYS A 202 -29.78 7.22 2.02
CA LYS A 202 -29.32 8.12 0.96
C LYS A 202 -28.08 8.92 1.40
N GLY A 203 -27.04 8.91 0.58
CA GLY A 203 -25.76 9.57 0.84
C GLY A 203 -24.79 8.77 1.71
N ALA A 204 -25.16 7.56 2.17
CA ALA A 204 -24.22 6.60 2.76
C ALA A 204 -23.38 5.94 1.66
N ASP A 205 -22.57 6.77 1.02
CA ASP A 205 -21.64 6.48 -0.09
C ASP A 205 -20.43 7.43 0.01
N VAL A 206 -19.55 7.41 -0.99
CA VAL A 206 -18.34 8.26 -1.02
C VAL A 206 -18.55 9.68 -1.59
N ASN A 207 -19.80 10.07 -1.89
CA ASN A 207 -20.16 11.38 -2.49
C ASN A 207 -19.43 11.70 -3.81
N VAL A 208 -19.25 10.71 -4.69
CA VAL A 208 -18.50 10.91 -5.97
C VAL A 208 -19.30 11.56 -7.08
N GLU A 209 -20.64 11.45 -7.08
CA GLU A 209 -21.48 11.93 -8.19
C GLU A 209 -21.26 13.41 -8.50
N LYS A 210 -21.20 14.26 -7.46
CA LYS A 210 -20.87 15.70 -7.60
C LYS A 210 -19.38 15.96 -7.77
N ALA A 211 -18.52 15.05 -7.33
CA ALA A 211 -17.08 15.19 -7.49
C ALA A 211 -16.69 15.02 -8.97
N TRP A 212 -17.37 14.14 -9.70
CA TRP A 212 -17.16 13.90 -11.13
C TRP A 212 -17.42 15.12 -12.01
N ASP A 213 -18.26 16.07 -11.58
CA ASP A 213 -18.43 17.37 -12.25
C ASP A 213 -17.15 18.22 -12.24
N LEU A 214 -16.26 17.99 -11.27
CA LEU A 214 -15.02 18.76 -11.08
C LEU A 214 -13.82 18.07 -11.74
N THR A 215 -13.67 16.77 -11.54
CA THR A 215 -12.68 15.92 -12.22
C THR A 215 -13.11 14.46 -12.14
N THR A 216 -12.60 13.63 -13.03
CA THR A 216 -12.90 12.18 -13.04
C THR A 216 -11.64 11.32 -12.92
N GLY A 217 -10.50 11.94 -12.65
CA GLY A 217 -9.18 11.31 -12.58
C GLY A 217 -8.18 11.99 -13.52
N ASP A 218 -6.90 11.69 -13.32
CA ASP A 218 -5.80 12.15 -14.17
C ASP A 218 -4.74 11.03 -14.25
N PRO A 219 -4.28 10.65 -15.45
CA PRO A 219 -3.36 9.53 -15.63
C PRO A 219 -1.95 9.78 -15.09
N SER A 220 -1.60 11.02 -14.70
CA SER A 220 -0.36 11.30 -13.99
C SER A 220 -0.38 10.86 -12.52
N ILE A 221 -1.56 10.56 -11.97
CA ILE A 221 -1.71 10.04 -10.61
C ILE A 221 -1.66 8.51 -10.67
N ILE A 222 -0.65 7.94 -10.02
CA ILE A 222 -0.42 6.50 -9.96
C ILE A 222 -0.74 5.99 -8.55
N VAL A 223 -1.57 4.96 -8.47
CA VAL A 223 -1.89 4.22 -7.25
C VAL A 223 -1.26 2.83 -7.36
N ALA A 224 -0.38 2.49 -6.42
CA ALA A 224 0.17 1.15 -6.31
C ALA A 224 -0.75 0.29 -5.46
N VAL A 225 -1.25 -0.81 -6.02
CA VAL A 225 -2.05 -1.82 -5.32
C VAL A 225 -1.09 -2.93 -4.89
N LEU A 226 -0.76 -2.98 -3.59
CA LEU A 226 0.05 -4.03 -2.99
C LEU A 226 -0.86 -5.14 -2.50
N ASP A 227 -1.05 -6.17 -3.32
CA ASP A 227 -2.12 -7.15 -3.11
C ASP A 227 -1.84 -8.48 -3.87
N GLU A 228 -2.87 -9.27 -4.13
CA GLU A 228 -2.93 -10.19 -5.27
C GLU A 228 -2.76 -9.46 -6.62
N GLY A 229 -2.64 -10.26 -7.69
CA GLY A 229 -2.56 -9.73 -9.04
C GLY A 229 -3.82 -8.96 -9.45
N VAL A 230 -3.60 -7.87 -10.19
CA VAL A 230 -4.67 -7.17 -10.92
C VAL A 230 -4.78 -7.80 -12.32
N ASP A 231 -5.98 -8.18 -12.74
CA ASP A 231 -6.22 -8.67 -14.10
C ASP A 231 -6.05 -7.51 -15.10
N VAL A 232 -4.82 -7.38 -15.60
CA VAL A 232 -4.41 -6.33 -16.54
C VAL A 232 -5.16 -6.39 -17.87
N SER A 233 -5.83 -7.51 -18.17
CA SER A 233 -6.59 -7.73 -19.39
C SER A 233 -8.08 -7.45 -19.24
N HIS A 234 -8.56 -7.27 -18.00
CA HIS A 234 -9.96 -7.03 -17.73
C HIS A 234 -10.47 -5.82 -18.54
N PRO A 235 -11.59 -5.93 -19.28
CA PRO A 235 -12.07 -4.86 -20.17
C PRO A 235 -12.25 -3.51 -19.48
N ASP A 236 -12.66 -3.52 -18.22
CA ASP A 236 -12.81 -2.34 -17.37
C ASP A 236 -11.52 -1.78 -16.77
N LEU A 237 -10.42 -2.54 -16.76
CA LEU A 237 -9.18 -2.12 -16.08
C LEU A 237 -8.03 -1.84 -17.04
N LYS A 238 -8.01 -2.49 -18.22
CA LYS A 238 -6.87 -2.42 -19.16
C LYS A 238 -6.42 -1.00 -19.52
N GLN A 239 -7.35 -0.03 -19.54
CA GLN A 239 -7.03 1.37 -19.84
C GLN A 239 -6.49 2.15 -18.64
N SER A 240 -6.76 1.66 -17.43
CA SER A 240 -6.34 2.23 -16.17
C SER A 240 -5.06 1.59 -15.66
N MET A 241 -4.57 0.50 -16.26
CA MET A 241 -3.26 -0.05 -15.90
C MET A 241 -2.14 0.96 -16.20
N TRP A 242 -1.25 1.14 -15.22
CA TRP A 242 0.03 1.81 -15.38
C TRP A 242 0.90 1.06 -16.38
N VAL A 243 1.76 1.79 -17.08
CA VAL A 243 2.69 1.23 -18.06
C VAL A 243 4.09 1.76 -17.75
N ASN A 244 5.05 0.88 -17.47
CA ASN A 244 6.46 1.22 -17.47
C ASN A 244 6.91 1.42 -18.93
N GLU A 245 7.06 2.68 -19.37
CA GLU A 245 7.52 3.00 -20.74
C GLU A 245 9.00 2.65 -20.98
N GLY A 246 9.77 2.40 -19.91
CA GLY A 246 11.16 1.95 -20.00
C GLY A 246 11.31 0.45 -20.29
N GLU A 247 10.22 -0.30 -20.21
CA GLU A 247 10.22 -1.76 -20.33
C GLU A 247 9.63 -2.28 -21.64
N ILE A 248 10.04 -3.50 -21.99
CA ILE A 248 9.51 -4.21 -23.15
C ILE A 248 8.74 -5.44 -22.65
N TRP A 249 7.47 -5.55 -23.06
CA TRP A 249 6.62 -6.67 -22.66
C TRP A 249 7.24 -8.03 -22.99
N LYS A 250 7.34 -8.89 -21.97
CA LYS A 250 7.96 -10.23 -22.01
C LYS A 250 9.45 -10.23 -22.38
N SER A 251 10.14 -9.11 -22.21
CA SER A 251 11.60 -9.08 -22.24
C SER A 251 12.16 -9.98 -21.14
N THR A 252 13.33 -10.55 -21.42
CA THR A 252 14.15 -11.25 -20.41
C THR A 252 15.27 -10.36 -19.87
N GLU A 253 15.32 -9.11 -20.32
CA GLU A 253 16.27 -8.08 -19.89
C GLU A 253 15.54 -7.03 -19.06
N ASP A 254 16.22 -6.50 -18.05
CA ASP A 254 15.82 -5.31 -17.30
C ASP A 254 16.20 -4.10 -18.17
N ASN A 255 15.23 -3.56 -18.90
CA ASN A 255 15.45 -2.58 -19.96
C ASN A 255 15.59 -1.16 -19.42
N ASP A 256 14.96 -0.85 -18.28
CA ASP A 256 15.09 0.43 -17.62
C ASP A 256 16.18 0.45 -16.50
N GLY A 257 16.69 -0.72 -16.13
CA GLY A 257 17.78 -0.89 -15.17
C GLY A 257 17.34 -0.72 -13.71
N ASN A 258 16.05 -0.94 -13.41
CA ASN A 258 15.47 -0.74 -12.09
C ASN A 258 15.61 -1.98 -11.17
N GLY A 259 16.09 -3.10 -11.70
CA GLY A 259 16.27 -4.38 -11.01
C GLY A 259 15.13 -5.38 -11.16
N TYR A 260 14.09 -5.07 -11.94
CA TYR A 260 12.86 -5.86 -12.09
C TYR A 260 12.57 -6.15 -13.56
N ILE A 261 12.94 -7.34 -14.03
CA ILE A 261 12.82 -7.70 -15.45
C ILE A 261 11.35 -7.72 -15.91
N GLY A 262 11.03 -6.93 -16.95
CA GLY A 262 9.79 -7.01 -17.70
C GLY A 262 8.57 -6.41 -16.98
N ASP A 263 8.75 -5.51 -16.02
CA ASP A 263 7.74 -4.96 -15.11
C ASP A 263 6.78 -3.93 -15.77
N VAL A 264 6.17 -4.30 -16.90
CA VAL A 264 5.36 -3.36 -17.71
C VAL A 264 4.14 -2.80 -16.97
N HIS A 265 3.49 -3.57 -16.10
CA HIS A 265 2.26 -3.14 -15.39
C HIS A 265 2.43 -3.14 -13.87
N GLY A 266 3.68 -3.15 -13.41
CA GLY A 266 4.07 -3.54 -12.07
C GLY A 266 4.81 -4.88 -12.09
N TYR A 267 4.94 -5.50 -10.93
CA TYR A 267 5.77 -6.69 -10.76
C TYR A 267 5.11 -7.74 -9.86
N ASN A 268 5.29 -9.01 -10.20
CA ASN A 268 4.91 -10.12 -9.35
C ASN A 268 6.10 -10.49 -8.46
N PHE A 269 6.07 -10.03 -7.22
CA PHE A 269 7.14 -10.24 -6.25
C PHE A 269 7.17 -11.68 -5.73
N VAL A 270 6.02 -12.35 -5.66
CA VAL A 270 5.93 -13.78 -5.30
C VAL A 270 6.60 -14.65 -6.37
N GLY A 271 6.22 -14.43 -7.63
CA GLY A 271 6.74 -15.17 -8.79
C GLY A 271 8.11 -14.69 -9.28
N LYS A 272 8.55 -13.51 -8.83
CA LYS A 272 9.80 -12.84 -9.22
C LYS A 272 9.92 -12.61 -10.73
N HIS A 273 8.86 -12.05 -11.33
CA HIS A 273 8.83 -11.67 -12.74
C HIS A 273 7.80 -10.56 -13.03
N GLY A 274 7.97 -9.83 -14.14
CA GLY A 274 7.05 -8.75 -14.52
C GLY A 274 5.66 -9.16 -15.02
N VAL A 275 5.38 -10.46 -15.16
CA VAL A 275 4.02 -10.95 -15.48
C VAL A 275 3.15 -11.00 -14.23
N ILE A 276 2.08 -10.23 -14.19
CA ILE A 276 1.05 -10.31 -13.14
C ILE A 276 0.18 -11.55 -13.38
N SER A 277 0.01 -12.38 -12.36
CA SER A 277 -0.73 -13.64 -12.43
C SER A 277 -2.07 -13.53 -11.70
N THR A 278 -3.15 -13.92 -12.37
CA THR A 278 -4.50 -14.00 -11.80
C THR A 278 -5.21 -15.31 -12.17
N ASP A 279 -4.56 -16.23 -12.88
CA ASP A 279 -5.16 -17.42 -13.50
C ASP A 279 -5.20 -18.66 -12.58
N SER A 280 -4.69 -18.55 -11.36
CA SER A 280 -4.74 -19.63 -10.38
C SER A 280 -6.19 -19.94 -9.99
N LYS A 281 -6.51 -21.23 -9.84
CA LYS A 281 -7.82 -21.66 -9.31
C LYS A 281 -8.04 -21.30 -7.82
N TYR A 282 -6.98 -20.85 -7.15
CA TYR A 282 -6.98 -20.42 -5.75
C TYR A 282 -6.80 -18.90 -5.64
N ASP A 283 -6.76 -18.18 -6.76
CA ASP A 283 -6.82 -16.73 -6.76
C ASP A 283 -8.19 -16.30 -6.23
N THR A 284 -8.23 -15.34 -5.30
CA THR A 284 -9.51 -14.84 -4.77
C THR A 284 -10.04 -13.68 -5.61
N GLY A 285 -9.22 -13.11 -6.49
CA GLY A 285 -9.54 -11.94 -7.29
C GLY A 285 -9.48 -10.63 -6.51
N HIS A 286 -8.88 -10.64 -5.31
CA HIS A 286 -8.94 -9.55 -4.35
C HIS A 286 -8.27 -8.27 -4.89
N GLY A 287 -7.06 -8.37 -5.43
CA GLY A 287 -6.35 -7.23 -6.03
C GLY A 287 -7.09 -6.62 -7.21
N THR A 288 -7.75 -7.44 -8.02
CA THR A 288 -8.59 -6.98 -9.14
C THR A 288 -9.86 -6.29 -8.65
N HIS A 289 -10.46 -6.75 -7.57
CA HIS A 289 -11.63 -6.11 -6.94
C HIS A 289 -11.29 -4.73 -6.39
N VAL A 290 -10.20 -4.65 -5.64
CA VAL A 290 -9.62 -3.41 -5.11
C VAL A 290 -9.35 -2.41 -6.23
N ALA A 291 -8.67 -2.82 -7.31
CA ALA A 291 -8.37 -1.95 -8.45
C ALA A 291 -9.63 -1.43 -9.14
N GLY A 292 -10.69 -2.23 -9.23
CA GLY A 292 -11.97 -1.84 -9.81
C GLY A 292 -12.67 -0.70 -9.08
N VAL A 293 -12.65 -0.71 -7.74
CA VAL A 293 -13.21 0.37 -6.92
C VAL A 293 -12.49 1.70 -7.17
N ILE A 294 -11.16 1.64 -7.33
CA ILE A 294 -10.30 2.82 -7.53
C ILE A 294 -10.47 3.38 -8.94
N ALA A 295 -10.35 2.53 -9.97
CA ALA A 295 -10.11 2.99 -11.34
C ALA A 295 -10.71 2.13 -12.47
N ALA A 296 -11.75 1.32 -12.24
CA ALA A 296 -12.53 0.78 -13.37
C ALA A 296 -13.00 1.89 -14.32
N ALA A 297 -12.96 1.61 -15.61
CA ALA A 297 -13.15 2.53 -16.71
C ALA A 297 -14.58 3.08 -16.80
N ASN A 298 -14.80 4.24 -16.19
CA ASN A 298 -16.07 4.96 -16.28
C ASN A 298 -16.42 5.35 -17.72
N GLY A 299 -17.70 5.24 -18.07
CA GLY A 299 -18.25 5.73 -19.33
C GLY A 299 -17.86 4.90 -20.55
N ASN A 300 -17.39 3.67 -20.36
CA ASN A 300 -17.01 2.77 -21.46
C ASN A 300 -18.20 1.89 -21.93
N GLY A 301 -19.33 1.94 -21.22
CA GLY A 301 -20.54 1.19 -21.52
C GLY A 301 -20.46 -0.29 -21.16
N LEU A 302 -19.51 -0.69 -20.32
CA LEU A 302 -19.30 -2.04 -19.80
C LEU A 302 -19.42 -2.00 -18.28
N GLY A 303 -19.77 -3.14 -17.67
CA GLY A 303 -19.53 -3.37 -16.25
C GLY A 303 -19.91 -2.25 -15.29
N ILE A 304 -18.91 -1.88 -14.49
CA ILE A 304 -19.02 -0.97 -13.33
C ILE A 304 -18.38 0.39 -13.62
N SER A 305 -18.70 1.38 -12.79
CA SER A 305 -17.90 2.59 -12.64
C SER A 305 -16.97 2.50 -11.41
N SER A 306 -16.10 3.48 -11.25
CA SER A 306 -15.14 3.64 -10.17
C SER A 306 -14.99 5.10 -9.77
N ILE A 307 -14.26 5.34 -8.68
CA ILE A 307 -14.07 6.67 -8.13
C ILE A 307 -13.27 7.59 -9.07
N ALA A 308 -12.20 7.08 -9.69
CA ALA A 308 -11.24 7.90 -10.44
C ALA A 308 -10.87 7.32 -11.83
N GLY A 309 -11.77 6.56 -12.45
CA GLY A 309 -11.55 5.86 -13.73
C GLY A 309 -11.74 6.67 -15.02
N GLY A 310 -11.93 7.99 -14.94
CA GLY A 310 -12.14 8.86 -16.09
C GLY A 310 -13.62 9.02 -16.47
N ASN A 311 -13.91 9.25 -17.75
CA ASN A 311 -15.28 9.44 -18.25
C ASN A 311 -15.52 8.95 -19.68
N GLY A 312 -14.72 7.98 -20.15
CA GLY A 312 -14.77 7.42 -21.49
C GLY A 312 -14.09 8.28 -22.58
N SER A 313 -14.03 9.60 -22.40
CA SER A 313 -13.29 10.51 -23.29
C SER A 313 -11.93 10.93 -22.74
N LEU A 314 -11.80 10.99 -21.41
CA LEU A 314 -10.57 11.27 -20.69
C LEU A 314 -10.19 10.05 -19.86
N PRO A 315 -8.89 9.66 -19.85
CA PRO A 315 -8.42 8.60 -18.98
C PRO A 315 -8.46 9.03 -17.51
N GLY A 316 -8.70 8.07 -16.63
CA GLY A 316 -8.57 8.23 -15.18
C GLY A 316 -7.15 8.03 -14.68
N VAL A 317 -7.05 7.76 -13.39
CA VAL A 317 -5.79 7.45 -12.68
C VAL A 317 -5.21 6.10 -13.14
N LYS A 318 -3.95 5.85 -12.79
CA LYS A 318 -3.23 4.63 -13.18
C LYS A 318 -3.01 3.67 -12.01
N ILE A 319 -3.24 2.39 -12.25
CA ILE A 319 -3.03 1.30 -11.27
C ILE A 319 -1.71 0.58 -11.58
N MET A 320 -0.80 0.56 -10.63
CA MET A 320 0.42 -0.25 -10.66
C MET A 320 0.20 -1.49 -9.80
N SER A 321 0.30 -2.69 -10.38
CA SER A 321 0.09 -3.94 -9.64
C SER A 321 1.38 -4.40 -8.98
N CYS A 322 1.44 -4.34 -7.65
CA CYS A 322 2.55 -4.87 -6.87
C CYS A 322 2.11 -6.17 -6.21
N GLN A 323 2.26 -7.28 -6.93
CA GLN A 323 1.68 -8.55 -6.51
C GLN A 323 2.54 -9.24 -5.44
N ILE A 324 2.06 -9.23 -4.20
CA ILE A 324 2.66 -9.85 -2.99
C ILE A 324 1.90 -11.09 -2.52
N PHE A 325 0.76 -11.41 -3.13
CA PHE A 325 0.03 -12.68 -2.98
C PHE A 325 -0.27 -13.31 -4.35
N SER A 326 -0.21 -14.63 -4.49
CA SER A 326 -0.46 -15.33 -5.77
C SER A 326 -1.08 -16.71 -5.54
N GLY A 327 -2.40 -16.81 -5.72
CA GLY A 327 -3.15 -18.03 -5.39
C GLY A 327 -2.94 -18.46 -3.94
N LEU A 328 -2.44 -19.68 -3.70
CA LEU A 328 -2.12 -20.17 -2.35
C LEU A 328 -0.79 -19.64 -1.79
N TYR A 329 0.01 -18.96 -2.61
CA TYR A 329 1.33 -18.48 -2.21
C TYR A 329 1.26 -17.04 -1.72
N ALA A 330 2.11 -16.72 -0.76
CA ALA A 330 2.34 -15.38 -0.26
C ALA A 330 3.83 -15.03 -0.40
N GLY A 331 4.11 -13.75 -0.59
CA GLY A 331 5.46 -13.20 -0.46
C GLY A 331 5.92 -13.23 0.99
N THR A 332 7.15 -12.78 1.21
CA THR A 332 7.69 -12.56 2.55
C THR A 332 7.87 -11.06 2.80
N VAL A 333 8.28 -10.67 4.00
CA VAL A 333 8.69 -9.28 4.31
C VAL A 333 9.70 -8.76 3.28
N LEU A 334 10.60 -9.61 2.77
CA LEU A 334 11.52 -9.23 1.69
C LEU A 334 10.79 -8.76 0.42
N GLU A 335 9.80 -9.52 -0.04
CA GLU A 335 9.01 -9.19 -1.23
C GLU A 335 8.14 -7.96 -1.00
N GLU A 336 7.58 -7.82 0.20
CA GLU A 336 6.79 -6.66 0.63
C GLU A 336 7.60 -5.35 0.55
N VAL A 337 8.76 -5.29 1.21
CA VAL A 337 9.55 -4.05 1.25
C VAL A 337 10.09 -3.66 -0.12
N ARG A 338 10.40 -4.66 -0.96
CA ARG A 338 10.76 -4.45 -2.37
C ARG A 338 9.62 -3.80 -3.13
N ALA A 339 8.40 -4.29 -2.96
CA ALA A 339 7.20 -3.73 -3.58
C ALA A 339 6.95 -2.27 -3.16
N ILE A 340 7.10 -1.96 -1.87
CA ILE A 340 6.90 -0.60 -1.35
C ILE A 340 7.91 0.38 -1.96
N LYS A 341 9.20 0.02 -1.97
CA LYS A 341 10.24 0.87 -2.60
C LYS A 341 10.02 1.00 -4.11
N TYR A 342 9.70 -0.11 -4.77
CA TYR A 342 9.41 -0.15 -6.21
C TYR A 342 8.27 0.82 -6.58
N ALA A 343 7.19 0.84 -5.79
CA ALA A 343 6.06 1.73 -5.99
C ALA A 343 6.48 3.21 -5.93
N ALA A 344 7.24 3.59 -4.89
CA ALA A 344 7.75 4.96 -4.75
C ALA A 344 8.66 5.38 -5.91
N ASP A 345 9.59 4.51 -6.29
CA ASP A 345 10.58 4.80 -7.33
C ASP A 345 9.99 4.88 -8.74
N ASN A 346 8.91 4.14 -9.00
CA ASN A 346 8.18 4.17 -10.27
C ASN A 346 7.00 5.17 -10.28
N GLY A 347 6.96 6.07 -9.29
CA GLY A 347 6.10 7.26 -9.33
C GLY A 347 4.69 7.08 -8.76
N ALA A 348 4.40 5.96 -8.09
CA ALA A 348 3.17 5.87 -7.31
C ALA A 348 3.17 6.91 -6.18
N VAL A 349 2.05 7.61 -6.01
CA VAL A 349 1.88 8.62 -4.95
C VAL A 349 0.94 8.13 -3.84
N ILE A 350 0.19 7.07 -4.11
CA ILE A 350 -0.65 6.38 -3.15
C ILE A 350 -0.25 4.91 -3.11
N LEU A 351 0.00 4.41 -1.90
CA LEU A 351 0.19 2.99 -1.61
C LEU A 351 -1.13 2.47 -1.04
N GLN A 352 -1.80 1.60 -1.78
CA GLN A 352 -3.03 0.95 -1.35
C GLN A 352 -2.69 -0.44 -0.81
N CYS A 353 -3.04 -0.67 0.45
CA CYS A 353 -2.72 -1.89 1.19
C CYS A 353 -3.98 -2.47 1.83
N SER A 354 -4.63 -3.44 1.18
CA SER A 354 -5.74 -4.21 1.76
C SER A 354 -5.24 -5.47 2.48
N TRP A 355 -4.24 -5.29 3.33
CA TRP A 355 -3.62 -6.34 4.15
C TRP A 355 -3.11 -5.73 5.46
N GLY A 356 -2.83 -6.58 6.45
CA GLY A 356 -2.33 -6.17 7.74
C GLY A 356 -2.19 -7.37 8.68
N TYR A 357 -1.72 -7.09 9.89
CA TYR A 357 -1.63 -8.06 10.97
C TYR A 357 -2.96 -8.19 11.71
N ILE A 358 -3.09 -9.22 12.54
CA ILE A 358 -4.23 -9.32 13.46
C ILE A 358 -4.06 -8.28 14.58
N SER A 359 -5.10 -7.49 14.86
CA SER A 359 -5.06 -6.47 15.90
C SER A 359 -4.61 -7.05 17.25
N GLY A 360 -3.72 -6.34 17.95
CA GLY A 360 -3.31 -6.69 19.32
C GLY A 360 -4.47 -6.70 20.33
N ALA A 361 -5.58 -6.03 20.00
CA ALA A 361 -6.80 -6.02 20.80
C ALA A 361 -7.83 -7.09 20.39
N ALA A 362 -7.53 -7.92 19.38
CA ALA A 362 -8.43 -8.97 18.91
C ALA A 362 -8.71 -10.01 20.01
N ASN A 363 -9.90 -10.63 19.97
CA ASN A 363 -10.28 -11.65 20.93
C ASN A 363 -9.35 -12.88 20.80
N PRO A 364 -8.53 -13.21 21.83
CA PRO A 364 -7.55 -14.30 21.76
C PRO A 364 -8.19 -15.70 21.74
N MET A 365 -9.52 -15.81 21.91
CA MET A 365 -10.24 -17.06 21.71
C MET A 365 -10.54 -17.36 20.23
N GLU A 366 -10.54 -16.34 19.38
CA GLU A 366 -10.86 -16.44 17.94
C GLU A 366 -9.64 -16.18 17.07
N TRP A 367 -8.73 -15.34 17.53
CA TRP A 367 -7.58 -14.84 16.78
C TRP A 367 -6.28 -15.02 17.55
N THR A 368 -5.15 -14.89 16.84
CA THR A 368 -3.81 -14.76 17.44
C THR A 368 -3.39 -13.29 17.38
N PRO A 369 -3.59 -12.50 18.44
CA PRO A 369 -3.22 -11.08 18.45
C PRO A 369 -1.72 -10.90 18.22
N GLN A 370 -1.36 -9.83 17.51
CA GLN A 370 0.03 -9.49 17.22
C GLN A 370 0.41 -8.22 17.99
N TYR A 371 0.67 -7.11 17.29
CA TYR A 371 1.20 -5.89 17.90
C TYR A 371 0.10 -5.03 18.52
N SER A 372 0.36 -4.50 19.71
CA SER A 372 -0.59 -3.66 20.46
C SER A 372 -0.16 -2.20 20.58
N THR A 373 1.10 -1.88 20.27
CA THR A 373 1.64 -0.51 20.37
C THR A 373 2.61 -0.18 19.24
N ASP A 374 2.80 1.12 18.99
CA ASP A 374 3.73 1.63 17.99
C ASP A 374 5.15 1.15 18.31
N GLU A 375 5.57 1.28 19.57
CA GLU A 375 6.89 0.85 20.05
C GLU A 375 7.15 -0.64 19.77
N GLU A 376 6.14 -1.50 19.98
CA GLU A 376 6.26 -2.93 19.73
C GLU A 376 6.40 -3.22 18.23
N TRP A 377 5.50 -2.66 17.41
CA TRP A 377 5.55 -2.86 15.96
C TRP A 377 6.85 -2.32 15.36
N GLU A 378 7.27 -1.11 15.74
CA GLU A 378 8.52 -0.50 15.29
C GLU A 378 9.76 -1.32 15.69
N THR A 379 9.75 -1.92 16.87
CA THR A 379 10.88 -2.71 17.38
C THR A 379 11.07 -4.00 16.59
N TYR A 380 9.98 -4.62 16.11
CA TYR A 380 10.05 -5.91 15.42
C TYR A 380 9.96 -5.82 13.90
N ASN A 381 9.55 -4.68 13.33
CA ASN A 381 9.30 -4.50 11.89
C ASN A 381 10.06 -3.29 11.33
N VAL A 382 11.35 -3.12 11.68
CA VAL A 382 12.11 -1.93 11.28
C VAL A 382 12.36 -1.89 9.78
N LEU A 383 12.60 -3.03 9.11
CA LEU A 383 12.80 -3.02 7.66
C LEU A 383 11.49 -2.64 6.93
N GLU A 384 10.37 -3.22 7.35
CA GLU A 384 9.02 -2.86 6.88
C GLU A 384 8.76 -1.37 7.09
N ARG A 385 8.91 -0.87 8.32
CA ARG A 385 8.78 0.56 8.62
C ARG A 385 9.69 1.41 7.76
N LYS A 386 10.96 1.04 7.58
CA LYS A 386 11.91 1.80 6.75
C LYS A 386 11.49 1.89 5.28
N ALA A 387 10.86 0.84 4.74
CA ALA A 387 10.32 0.87 3.39
C ALA A 387 9.09 1.79 3.31
N LEU A 388 8.21 1.75 4.31
CA LEU A 388 7.05 2.64 4.40
C LEU A 388 7.47 4.11 4.59
N ASP A 389 8.44 4.38 5.48
CA ASP A 389 9.08 5.69 5.65
C ASP A 389 9.66 6.19 4.32
N TYR A 390 10.33 5.30 3.58
CA TYR A 390 10.86 5.66 2.26
C TYR A 390 9.72 6.10 1.33
N PHE A 391 8.61 5.37 1.30
CA PHE A 391 7.44 5.74 0.48
C PHE A 391 6.86 7.09 0.91
N ILE A 392 6.49 7.27 2.19
CA ILE A 392 5.83 8.50 2.65
C ILE A 392 6.73 9.74 2.55
N HIS A 393 8.06 9.58 2.56
CA HIS A 393 8.99 10.69 2.40
C HIS A 393 9.45 10.95 0.95
N ASN A 394 9.47 9.94 0.09
CA ASN A 394 10.12 10.04 -1.23
C ASN A 394 9.20 9.81 -2.43
N ALA A 395 8.01 9.24 -2.23
CA ALA A 395 7.02 9.10 -3.27
C ALA A 395 6.46 10.47 -3.69
N GLY A 396 6.05 10.54 -4.95
CA GLY A 396 5.76 11.82 -5.59
C GLY A 396 7.02 12.62 -5.89
N SER A 397 6.85 13.92 -6.01
CA SER A 397 7.89 14.84 -6.42
C SER A 397 7.68 16.11 -5.60
N PRO A 398 8.71 16.68 -4.97
CA PRO A 398 8.53 18.01 -4.37
C PRO A 398 8.13 19.10 -5.40
N ASP A 399 8.20 18.78 -6.70
CA ASP A 399 7.68 19.60 -7.82
C ASP A 399 6.47 18.94 -8.52
N GLY A 400 5.87 17.91 -7.93
CA GLY A 400 4.66 17.26 -8.43
C GLY A 400 3.41 17.87 -7.81
N VAL A 401 2.31 17.12 -7.81
CA VAL A 401 1.09 17.52 -7.08
C VAL A 401 1.21 17.27 -5.57
N ILE A 402 2.11 16.38 -5.17
CA ILE A 402 2.31 16.00 -3.77
C ILE A 402 3.79 15.73 -3.47
N GLU A 403 4.26 16.29 -2.36
CA GLU A 403 5.55 15.99 -1.71
C GLU A 403 5.29 14.98 -0.58
N GLY A 404 5.77 13.75 -0.78
CA GLY A 404 5.56 12.62 0.12
C GLY A 404 4.33 11.78 -0.28
N GLY A 405 4.47 10.46 -0.21
CA GLY A 405 3.38 9.54 -0.54
C GLY A 405 2.33 9.43 0.57
N ILE A 406 1.17 8.89 0.21
CA ILE A 406 0.12 8.53 1.17
C ILE A 406 0.00 7.00 1.21
N ALA A 407 0.31 6.40 2.36
CA ALA A 407 0.07 4.98 2.58
C ALA A 407 -1.29 4.76 3.26
N ILE A 408 -2.15 3.95 2.64
CA ILE A 408 -3.53 3.73 3.04
C ILE A 408 -3.74 2.24 3.28
N PHE A 409 -4.14 1.89 4.50
CA PHE A 409 -4.28 0.52 4.96
C PHE A 409 -5.71 0.22 5.43
N ALA A 410 -6.13 -1.02 5.20
CA ALA A 410 -7.30 -1.59 5.85
C ALA A 410 -7.08 -1.69 7.37
N GLY A 411 -8.06 -1.26 8.18
CA GLY A 411 -7.95 -1.20 9.65
C GLY A 411 -8.08 -2.54 10.40
N GLY A 412 -8.45 -3.61 9.70
CA GLY A 412 -8.60 -4.98 10.23
C GLY A 412 -10.06 -5.42 10.42
N ASN A 413 -10.27 -6.74 10.50
CA ASN A 413 -11.58 -7.40 10.35
C ASN A 413 -11.94 -8.31 11.54
N GLU A 414 -11.39 -8.03 12.73
CA GLU A 414 -11.52 -8.89 13.91
C GLU A 414 -12.62 -8.44 14.90
N ALA A 415 -13.36 -7.38 14.55
CA ALA A 415 -14.25 -6.63 15.45
C ALA A 415 -13.52 -6.15 16.73
N ALA A 416 -12.22 -5.87 16.62
CA ALA A 416 -11.36 -5.48 17.74
C ALA A 416 -11.47 -3.98 18.07
N PRO A 417 -11.37 -3.60 19.36
CA PRO A 417 -11.39 -2.20 19.80
C PRO A 417 -10.04 -1.49 19.63
N ALA A 418 -9.26 -1.86 18.61
CA ALA A 418 -8.12 -1.10 18.09
C ALA A 418 -7.83 -1.52 16.64
N ALA A 419 -7.35 -0.61 15.81
CA ALA A 419 -6.88 -0.93 14.46
C ALA A 419 -5.67 -1.89 14.49
N SER A 420 -5.48 -2.64 13.40
CA SER A 420 -4.30 -3.49 13.20
C SER A 420 -3.11 -2.70 12.67
N TYR A 421 -1.89 -3.13 12.99
CA TYR A 421 -0.69 -2.68 12.29
C TYR A 421 -0.59 -3.32 10.89
N PRO A 422 0.04 -2.68 9.90
CA PRO A 422 0.64 -1.34 9.96
C PRO A 422 -0.36 -0.19 10.06
N ALA A 423 -1.63 -0.40 9.71
CA ALA A 423 -2.65 0.65 9.62
C ALA A 423 -2.70 1.56 10.86
N ALA A 424 -2.62 0.99 12.06
CA ALA A 424 -2.67 1.70 13.33
C ALA A 424 -1.53 2.72 13.54
N TYR A 425 -0.44 2.64 12.76
CA TYR A 425 0.69 3.52 12.88
C TYR A 425 0.32 4.97 12.48
N PRO A 426 0.64 5.99 13.30
CA PRO A 426 0.09 7.35 13.14
C PRO A 426 0.36 8.04 11.79
N ASP A 427 1.45 7.68 11.11
CA ASP A 427 1.83 8.32 9.85
C ASP A 427 1.01 7.82 8.65
N PHE A 428 0.27 6.72 8.82
CA PHE A 428 -0.53 6.10 7.75
C PHE A 428 -2.02 6.39 7.90
N VAL A 429 -2.77 6.12 6.83
CA VAL A 429 -4.23 6.22 6.84
C VAL A 429 -4.80 4.84 7.18
N SER A 430 -5.49 4.71 8.30
CA SER A 430 -6.20 3.49 8.74
C SER A 430 -7.69 3.59 8.46
N VAL A 431 -8.22 2.64 7.70
CA VAL A 431 -9.58 2.67 7.15
C VAL A 431 -10.48 1.61 7.80
N ALA A 432 -11.50 2.07 8.54
CA ALA A 432 -12.59 1.23 9.04
C ALA A 432 -13.72 1.08 8.00
N ALA A 433 -14.56 0.06 8.16
CA ALA A 433 -15.64 -0.28 7.23
C ALA A 433 -17.02 0.13 7.75
N THR A 434 -17.81 0.76 6.87
CA THR A 434 -19.24 1.05 7.10
C THR A 434 -20.14 0.24 6.16
N ALA A 435 -21.36 -0.01 6.63
CA ALA A 435 -22.47 -0.51 5.83
C ALA A 435 -23.17 0.63 5.09
N GLY A 436 -24.09 0.31 4.18
CA GLY A 436 -24.83 1.29 3.37
C GLY A 436 -25.87 2.13 4.11
N ASP A 437 -25.81 2.15 5.43
CA ASP A 437 -26.62 2.98 6.33
C ASP A 437 -25.76 3.77 7.33
N PHE A 438 -24.47 3.96 7.01
CA PHE A 438 -23.42 4.57 7.86
C PHE A 438 -23.06 3.80 9.14
N THR A 439 -23.79 2.74 9.49
CA THR A 439 -23.47 1.93 10.68
C THR A 439 -22.17 1.14 10.46
N PRO A 440 -21.46 0.73 11.54
CA PRO A 440 -20.19 0.04 11.39
C PRO A 440 -20.46 -1.36 10.83
N ALA A 441 -19.62 -1.84 9.90
CA ALA A 441 -19.68 -3.23 9.48
C ALA A 441 -19.38 -4.15 10.67
N VAL A 442 -20.07 -5.27 10.82
CA VAL A 442 -20.00 -6.09 12.06
C VAL A 442 -18.61 -6.67 12.37
N TYR A 443 -17.74 -6.76 11.36
CA TYR A 443 -16.37 -7.26 11.46
C TYR A 443 -15.33 -6.14 11.68
N THR A 444 -15.66 -4.86 11.50
CA THR A 444 -14.65 -3.80 11.43
C THR A 444 -13.95 -3.61 12.78
N ASN A 445 -12.61 -3.50 12.75
CA ASN A 445 -11.88 -2.93 13.86
C ASN A 445 -12.19 -1.43 13.99
N TYR A 446 -12.06 -0.91 15.21
CA TYR A 446 -12.41 0.47 15.57
C TYR A 446 -11.57 0.95 16.76
N GLY A 447 -11.60 2.25 17.05
CA GLY A 447 -10.94 2.84 18.22
C GLY A 447 -9.53 3.37 17.91
N PRO A 448 -8.58 3.28 18.86
CA PRO A 448 -7.22 3.77 18.67
C PRO A 448 -6.57 3.23 17.38
N GLY A 449 -5.84 4.11 16.67
CA GLY A 449 -5.20 3.81 15.39
C GLY A 449 -6.13 3.93 14.17
N THR A 450 -7.46 3.94 14.33
CA THR A 450 -8.38 4.19 13.21
C THR A 450 -8.45 5.67 12.86
N THR A 451 -8.22 6.02 11.58
CA THR A 451 -8.21 7.42 11.13
C THR A 451 -9.48 7.83 10.40
N ILE A 452 -10.04 6.98 9.54
CA ILE A 452 -11.19 7.32 8.70
C ILE A 452 -12.01 6.05 8.44
N SER A 453 -13.25 6.22 7.97
CA SER A 453 -14.12 5.12 7.55
C SER A 453 -14.50 5.24 6.08
N ALA A 454 -14.85 4.13 5.46
CA ALA A 454 -15.41 4.10 4.11
C ALA A 454 -16.35 2.90 3.90
N PRO A 455 -17.18 2.90 2.84
CA PRO A 455 -18.02 1.76 2.49
C PRO A 455 -17.21 0.46 2.34
N GLY A 456 -17.43 -0.49 3.24
CA GLY A 456 -16.78 -1.82 3.20
C GLY A 456 -17.76 -2.98 3.01
N GLY A 457 -19.06 -2.74 3.20
CA GLY A 457 -20.11 -3.74 3.08
C GLY A 457 -20.32 -4.62 4.32
N ASP A 458 -21.46 -5.32 4.41
CA ASP A 458 -21.85 -6.07 5.61
C ASP A 458 -22.90 -7.19 5.34
N GLN A 459 -22.49 -8.29 4.72
CA GLN A 459 -23.34 -9.42 4.34
C GLN A 459 -24.16 -9.97 5.52
N ASP A 460 -23.54 -10.06 6.70
CA ASP A 460 -24.15 -10.62 7.91
C ASP A 460 -25.30 -9.75 8.41
N TYR A 461 -25.19 -8.43 8.26
CA TYR A 461 -26.26 -7.48 8.56
C TYR A 461 -27.38 -7.49 7.52
N TYR A 462 -27.06 -7.79 6.26
CA TYR A 462 -28.02 -7.86 5.17
C TYR A 462 -28.58 -9.28 4.93
N TRP A 463 -28.32 -10.24 5.83
CA TRP A 463 -28.76 -11.63 5.73
C TRP A 463 -30.24 -11.81 5.36
N ASP A 464 -31.14 -11.03 5.97
CA ASP A 464 -32.59 -11.18 5.77
C ASP A 464 -33.09 -10.74 4.38
N TYR A 465 -32.18 -10.31 3.51
CA TYR A 465 -32.45 -9.94 2.12
C TYR A 465 -31.97 -10.97 1.09
N VAL A 466 -31.48 -12.12 1.55
CA VAL A 466 -31.31 -13.31 0.71
C VAL A 466 -32.69 -13.84 0.33
N ASP A 467 -32.96 -13.97 -0.97
CA ASP A 467 -34.22 -14.47 -1.51
C ASP A 467 -33.99 -15.34 -2.76
N ASP A 468 -35.07 -15.79 -3.42
CA ASP A 468 -34.98 -16.65 -4.62
C ASP A 468 -34.17 -16.02 -5.78
N LYS A 469 -33.90 -14.72 -5.72
CA LYS A 469 -33.19 -13.95 -6.75
C LYS A 469 -31.83 -13.41 -6.31
N HIS A 470 -31.54 -13.40 -5.01
CA HIS A 470 -30.33 -12.81 -4.46
C HIS A 470 -29.64 -13.78 -3.50
N ARG A 471 -28.39 -14.10 -3.79
CA ARG A 471 -27.57 -14.94 -2.91
C ARG A 471 -26.98 -14.12 -1.77
N LEU A 472 -26.57 -14.81 -0.70
CA LEU A 472 -25.75 -14.19 0.35
C LEU A 472 -24.52 -13.54 -0.29
N GLY A 473 -24.21 -12.32 0.13
CA GLY A 473 -23.10 -11.53 -0.41
C GLY A 473 -23.45 -10.67 -1.64
N GLU A 474 -24.59 -10.87 -2.31
CA GLU A 474 -25.00 -9.98 -3.42
C GLU A 474 -25.64 -8.68 -2.95
N VAL A 475 -26.03 -8.62 -1.67
CA VAL A 475 -26.73 -7.49 -1.07
C VAL A 475 -25.90 -6.92 0.07
N GLY A 476 -25.62 -5.61 0.00
CA GLY A 476 -24.90 -4.90 1.05
C GLY A 476 -23.38 -5.05 1.01
N CYS A 477 -22.83 -5.88 0.13
CA CYS A 477 -21.41 -5.95 -0.18
C CYS A 477 -21.02 -4.97 -1.30
N VAL A 478 -19.72 -4.80 -1.52
CA VAL A 478 -19.14 -3.91 -2.53
C VAL A 478 -19.03 -4.65 -3.87
N LEU A 479 -19.76 -4.17 -4.89
CA LEU A 479 -19.67 -4.66 -6.27
C LEU A 479 -18.46 -4.06 -6.98
N SER A 480 -17.59 -4.91 -7.53
CA SER A 480 -16.42 -4.51 -8.33
C SER A 480 -16.01 -5.56 -9.36
N THR A 481 -14.91 -5.32 -10.07
CA THR A 481 -14.29 -6.25 -11.02
C THR A 481 -13.71 -7.48 -10.33
N LEU A 482 -13.69 -8.61 -11.03
CA LEU A 482 -13.02 -9.86 -10.63
C LEU A 482 -12.35 -10.47 -11.86
N PRO A 483 -11.28 -11.27 -11.69
CA PRO A 483 -10.70 -12.02 -12.79
C PRO A 483 -11.70 -13.01 -13.40
N PHE A 484 -11.61 -13.28 -14.71
CA PHE A 484 -12.55 -14.18 -15.40
C PHE A 484 -12.49 -15.65 -14.95
N ASN A 485 -11.40 -16.09 -14.31
CA ASN A 485 -11.29 -17.41 -13.68
C ASN A 485 -12.00 -17.48 -12.32
N VAL A 486 -12.26 -16.33 -11.68
CA VAL A 486 -12.99 -16.23 -10.41
C VAL A 486 -14.49 -15.98 -10.67
N SER A 487 -14.80 -15.12 -11.65
CA SER A 487 -16.17 -14.81 -12.05
C SER A 487 -16.32 -14.85 -13.57
N GLU A 488 -17.25 -15.67 -14.07
CA GLU A 488 -17.52 -15.77 -15.52
C GLU A 488 -17.93 -14.44 -16.17
N SER A 489 -18.51 -13.53 -15.38
CA SER A 489 -18.91 -12.20 -15.83
C SER A 489 -17.77 -11.18 -15.80
N GLY A 490 -16.70 -11.45 -15.05
CA GLY A 490 -15.67 -10.47 -14.70
C GLY A 490 -16.05 -9.55 -13.53
N TYR A 491 -17.16 -9.80 -12.84
CA TYR A 491 -17.64 -8.95 -11.75
C TYR A 491 -18.12 -9.76 -10.55
N GLY A 492 -18.15 -9.14 -9.37
CA GLY A 492 -18.73 -9.76 -8.18
C GLY A 492 -18.63 -8.89 -6.94
N TYR A 493 -19.08 -9.46 -5.82
CA TYR A 493 -19.25 -8.75 -4.57
C TYR A 493 -18.27 -9.26 -3.52
N MET A 494 -17.70 -8.33 -2.75
CA MET A 494 -16.84 -8.62 -1.59
C MET A 494 -17.17 -7.66 -0.45
N GLU A 495 -16.80 -8.02 0.77
CA GLU A 495 -16.84 -7.14 1.92
C GLU A 495 -15.50 -7.15 2.66
N GLY A 496 -15.28 -6.14 3.49
CA GLY A 496 -14.11 -6.06 4.34
C GLY A 496 -13.63 -4.62 4.50
N THR A 497 -12.77 -4.38 5.48
CA THR A 497 -11.94 -3.17 5.48
C THR A 497 -11.04 -3.14 4.24
N SER A 498 -10.74 -4.31 3.65
CA SER A 498 -10.14 -4.46 2.32
C SER A 498 -10.92 -3.82 1.18
N MET A 499 -12.24 -3.71 1.29
CA MET A 499 -13.10 -3.03 0.32
C MET A 499 -13.35 -1.58 0.71
N ALA A 500 -13.25 -1.22 2.00
CA ALA A 500 -13.28 0.18 2.44
C ALA A 500 -12.00 0.94 2.05
N CYS A 501 -10.82 0.33 2.21
CA CYS A 501 -9.52 0.90 1.89
C CYS A 501 -9.39 1.48 0.45
N PRO A 502 -9.81 0.78 -0.62
CA PRO A 502 -9.74 1.32 -1.98
C PRO A 502 -10.68 2.50 -2.21
N HIS A 503 -11.75 2.67 -1.42
CA HIS A 503 -12.56 3.88 -1.51
C HIS A 503 -11.78 5.12 -1.09
N VAL A 504 -11.06 5.03 0.03
CA VAL A 504 -10.21 6.13 0.51
C VAL A 504 -9.07 6.40 -0.48
N SER A 505 -8.48 5.35 -1.03
CA SER A 505 -7.43 5.45 -2.05
C SER A 505 -7.94 6.10 -3.35
N GLY A 506 -9.11 5.72 -3.82
CA GLY A 506 -9.76 6.34 -4.98
C GLY A 506 -10.10 7.80 -4.74
N VAL A 507 -10.62 8.15 -3.55
CA VAL A 507 -10.92 9.55 -3.20
C VAL A 507 -9.66 10.40 -3.11
N ALA A 508 -8.60 9.89 -2.49
CA ALA A 508 -7.30 10.58 -2.45
C ALA A 508 -6.75 10.77 -3.87
N ALA A 509 -6.81 9.74 -4.72
CA ALA A 509 -6.35 9.83 -6.10
C ALA A 509 -7.17 10.82 -6.94
N LEU A 510 -8.48 10.87 -6.75
CA LEU A 510 -9.38 11.84 -7.39
C LEU A 510 -9.07 13.27 -6.91
N GLY A 511 -8.80 13.45 -5.62
CA GLY A 511 -8.38 14.72 -5.04
C GLY A 511 -7.05 15.21 -5.64
N LEU A 512 -6.04 14.34 -5.71
CA LEU A 512 -4.76 14.66 -6.36
C LEU A 512 -4.90 14.94 -7.86
N SER A 513 -5.83 14.27 -8.52
CA SER A 513 -6.19 14.58 -9.92
C SER A 513 -6.78 15.98 -10.06
N TYR A 514 -7.58 16.42 -9.09
CA TYR A 514 -8.11 17.78 -9.07
C TYR A 514 -7.04 18.81 -8.75
N ALA A 515 -6.14 18.48 -7.81
CA ALA A 515 -4.96 19.29 -7.53
C ALA A 515 -4.10 19.46 -8.80
N ALA A 516 -3.88 18.40 -9.58
CA ALA A 516 -3.19 18.46 -10.88
C ALA A 516 -3.89 19.42 -11.85
N LYS A 517 -5.21 19.28 -12.01
CA LYS A 517 -6.04 20.15 -12.84
C LYS A 517 -5.94 21.63 -12.44
N LEU A 518 -5.86 21.90 -11.14
CA LEU A 518 -5.70 23.24 -10.57
C LEU A 518 -4.24 23.69 -10.44
N ARG A 519 -3.27 22.82 -10.76
CA ARG A 519 -1.81 23.04 -10.63
C ARG A 519 -1.43 23.42 -9.20
N LYS A 520 -2.00 22.69 -8.24
CA LYS A 520 -1.74 22.82 -6.82
C LYS A 520 -0.79 21.74 -6.33
N HIS A 521 0.11 22.14 -5.44
CA HIS A 521 1.04 21.28 -4.75
C HIS A 521 0.69 21.20 -3.26
N PHE A 522 0.84 20.01 -2.69
CA PHE A 522 0.57 19.72 -1.28
C PHE A 522 1.72 18.95 -0.65
N LYS A 523 1.97 19.18 0.64
CA LYS A 523 2.65 18.17 1.46
C LYS A 523 1.69 17.05 1.80
N ALA A 524 2.19 15.82 1.93
CA ALA A 524 1.37 14.65 2.23
C ALA A 524 0.49 14.83 3.48
N ASP A 525 1.04 15.37 4.57
CA ASP A 525 0.29 15.59 5.81
C ASP A 525 -0.81 16.66 5.66
N GLU A 526 -0.56 17.72 4.88
CA GLU A 526 -1.56 18.74 4.59
C GLU A 526 -2.73 18.13 3.81
N PHE A 527 -2.43 17.29 2.82
CA PHE A 527 -3.46 16.61 2.03
C PHE A 527 -4.23 15.58 2.87
N LYS A 528 -3.56 14.77 3.72
CA LYS A 528 -4.20 13.84 4.66
C LYS A 528 -5.16 14.59 5.60
N ASN A 529 -4.74 15.72 6.15
CA ASN A 529 -5.61 16.52 7.02
C ASN A 529 -6.86 17.02 6.29
N LEU A 530 -6.75 17.47 5.03
CA LEU A 530 -7.92 17.84 4.23
C LEU A 530 -8.85 16.64 3.98
N LEU A 531 -8.30 15.45 3.72
CA LEU A 531 -9.07 14.22 3.58
C LEU A 531 -9.87 13.91 4.86
N TYR A 532 -9.28 14.10 6.04
CA TYR A 532 -9.92 13.88 7.33
C TYR A 532 -10.96 14.94 7.67
N ASP A 533 -10.61 16.22 7.53
CA ASP A 533 -11.46 17.37 7.88
C ASP A 533 -12.74 17.45 7.04
N THR A 534 -12.74 16.81 5.87
CA THR A 534 -13.89 16.78 4.96
C THR A 534 -14.76 15.53 5.07
N ALA A 535 -14.36 14.55 5.89
CA ALA A 535 -15.12 13.34 6.13
C ALA A 535 -16.53 13.65 6.67
N ILE A 536 -17.50 12.82 6.30
CA ILE A 536 -18.89 12.91 6.77
C ILE A 536 -18.92 12.38 8.21
N PRO A 537 -19.33 13.18 9.21
CA PRO A 537 -19.48 12.68 10.57
C PRO A 537 -20.53 11.56 10.64
N ILE A 538 -20.19 10.44 11.28
CA ILE A 538 -21.07 9.26 11.38
C ILE A 538 -21.42 8.84 12.81
N ASP A 539 -20.93 9.55 13.83
CA ASP A 539 -21.16 9.22 15.25
C ASP A 539 -22.65 9.21 15.67
N ASP A 540 -23.51 9.90 14.93
CA ASP A 540 -24.95 9.91 15.17
C ASP A 540 -25.63 8.59 14.73
N TYR A 541 -24.98 7.80 13.89
CA TYR A 541 -25.42 6.46 13.49
C TYR A 541 -24.91 5.36 14.45
N MET A 542 -23.98 5.70 15.35
CA MET A 542 -23.32 4.78 16.29
C MET A 542 -24.10 4.67 17.61
N SER A 543 -25.40 4.35 17.54
CA SER A 543 -26.25 4.26 18.74
C SER A 543 -27.23 3.08 18.71
N GLY A 544 -27.47 2.49 19.88
CA GLY A 544 -28.39 1.36 20.00
C GLY A 544 -27.77 0.02 19.60
N THR A 545 -28.62 -0.91 19.14
CA THR A 545 -28.22 -2.30 18.86
C THR A 545 -28.45 -2.64 17.40
N LYS A 546 -27.42 -3.19 16.76
CA LYS A 546 -27.47 -3.74 15.40
C LYS A 546 -27.63 -5.26 15.46
N LEU A 547 -28.63 -5.78 14.76
CA LEU A 547 -28.92 -7.22 14.67
C LEU A 547 -28.35 -7.79 13.38
N TYR A 548 -27.62 -8.89 13.47
CA TYR A 548 -27.00 -9.57 12.33
C TYR A 548 -26.99 -11.10 12.53
N LYS A 549 -26.63 -11.86 11.49
CA LYS A 549 -26.43 -13.31 11.57
C LYS A 549 -25.05 -13.66 11.06
N LYS A 550 -24.18 -14.17 11.93
CA LYS A 550 -22.88 -14.70 11.54
C LYS A 550 -23.07 -16.02 10.80
N TYR A 551 -22.62 -16.11 9.55
CA TYR A 551 -22.68 -17.37 8.81
C TYR A 551 -21.80 -18.43 9.48
N ILE A 552 -22.42 -19.51 9.95
CA ILE A 552 -21.74 -20.70 10.48
C ILE A 552 -22.16 -21.87 9.59
N ILE A 553 -21.22 -22.42 8.83
CA ILE A 553 -21.43 -23.50 7.83
C ILE A 553 -22.25 -24.66 8.43
N ASP A 554 -21.96 -25.03 9.68
CA ASP A 554 -22.59 -26.17 10.37
C ASP A 554 -24.05 -25.93 10.78
N LEU A 555 -24.59 -24.70 10.64
CA LEU A 555 -25.93 -24.36 11.08
C LEU A 555 -26.97 -24.28 9.94
N GLU A 556 -26.61 -24.49 8.67
CA GLU A 556 -27.54 -24.60 7.50
C GLU A 556 -28.80 -23.70 7.57
N GLY A 557 -28.63 -22.40 7.84
CA GLY A 557 -29.75 -21.42 7.89
C GLY A 557 -30.46 -21.28 9.24
N SER A 558 -30.01 -21.97 10.29
CA SER A 558 -30.48 -21.84 11.68
C SER A 558 -29.58 -20.96 12.57
N ALA A 559 -28.68 -20.17 11.95
CA ALA A 559 -27.81 -19.25 12.67
C ALA A 559 -28.62 -18.27 13.55
N PRO A 560 -28.33 -18.20 14.87
CA PRO A 560 -29.03 -17.29 15.77
C PRO A 560 -28.70 -15.83 15.43
N TYR A 561 -29.64 -14.92 15.70
CA TYR A 561 -29.33 -13.49 15.66
C TYR A 561 -28.30 -13.15 16.73
N MET A 562 -27.29 -12.41 16.30
CA MET A 562 -26.29 -11.77 17.15
C MET A 562 -26.60 -10.28 17.27
N THR A 563 -26.07 -9.67 18.32
CA THR A 563 -26.24 -8.24 18.62
C THR A 563 -24.88 -7.56 18.66
N LEU A 564 -24.73 -6.46 17.93
CA LEU A 564 -23.63 -5.52 18.05
C LEU A 564 -24.12 -4.28 18.79
N ASN A 565 -23.41 -3.85 19.83
CA ASN A 565 -23.70 -2.59 20.52
C ASN A 565 -23.00 -1.44 19.78
N MET A 566 -23.76 -0.65 19.03
CA MET A 566 -23.18 0.40 18.20
C MET A 566 -22.59 1.56 19.02
N ASN A 567 -22.98 1.70 20.30
CA ASN A 567 -22.39 2.71 21.17
C ASN A 567 -20.89 2.51 21.39
N ASP A 568 -20.37 1.27 21.24
CA ASP A 568 -18.95 0.96 21.43
C ASP A 568 -18.08 1.56 20.32
N PHE A 569 -18.67 1.84 19.15
CA PHE A 569 -18.00 2.39 17.97
C PHE A 569 -18.00 3.92 17.93
N ARG A 570 -18.76 4.57 18.82
CA ARG A 570 -18.91 6.03 18.83
C ARG A 570 -17.58 6.71 19.18
N GLY A 571 -17.10 7.58 18.30
CA GLY A 571 -15.77 8.19 18.39
C GLY A 571 -14.61 7.23 18.05
N GLY A 572 -14.90 5.99 17.68
CA GLY A 572 -13.91 4.96 17.30
C GLY A 572 -13.81 4.73 15.79
N MET A 573 -14.64 5.38 14.98
CA MET A 573 -14.68 5.19 13.52
C MET A 573 -13.88 6.28 12.75
N GLY A 574 -12.86 6.83 13.41
CA GLY A 574 -12.04 7.91 12.86
C GLY A 574 -12.78 9.24 12.72
N TYR A 575 -12.35 10.08 11.79
CA TYR A 575 -12.96 11.38 11.50
C TYR A 575 -14.36 11.27 10.85
N GLY A 576 -14.75 10.07 10.40
CA GLY A 576 -16.03 9.81 9.75
C GLY A 576 -15.86 9.08 8.42
N GLN A 577 -16.92 9.05 7.60
CA GLN A 577 -16.90 8.40 6.29
C GLN A 577 -16.26 9.31 5.23
N VAL A 578 -15.38 8.77 4.39
CA VAL A 578 -14.68 9.51 3.33
C VAL A 578 -15.65 10.23 2.37
N ASN A 579 -15.26 11.43 1.91
CA ASN A 579 -16.12 12.34 1.15
C ASN A 579 -15.39 12.95 -0.06
N ALA A 580 -15.60 12.39 -1.25
CA ALA A 580 -14.94 12.84 -2.47
C ALA A 580 -15.21 14.31 -2.79
N TYR A 581 -16.49 14.69 -2.84
CA TYR A 581 -16.87 16.06 -3.17
C TYR A 581 -16.35 17.06 -2.12
N GLY A 582 -16.45 16.71 -0.82
CA GLY A 582 -15.91 17.52 0.26
C GLY A 582 -14.42 17.82 0.09
N LEU A 583 -13.62 16.79 -0.16
CA LEU A 583 -12.17 16.91 -0.40
C LEU A 583 -11.87 17.83 -1.59
N LEU A 584 -12.50 17.59 -2.74
CA LEU A 584 -12.25 18.41 -3.95
C LEU A 584 -12.59 19.88 -3.71
N LYS A 585 -13.68 20.18 -2.99
CA LYS A 585 -14.02 21.57 -2.62
C LYS A 585 -12.98 22.20 -1.70
N ALA A 586 -12.41 21.46 -0.76
CA ALA A 586 -11.39 21.96 0.14
C ALA A 586 -10.05 22.25 -0.58
N ILE A 587 -9.74 21.49 -1.64
CA ILE A 587 -8.54 21.69 -2.47
C ILE A 587 -8.55 23.05 -3.19
N GLU A 588 -9.71 23.58 -3.60
CA GLU A 588 -9.79 24.86 -4.34
C GLU A 588 -9.17 26.04 -3.57
N GLY A 589 -9.21 25.98 -2.23
CA GLY A 589 -8.70 27.03 -1.33
C GLY A 589 -7.40 26.67 -0.61
N SER A 590 -6.78 25.54 -0.96
CA SER A 590 -5.65 24.96 -0.21
C SER A 590 -4.45 24.65 -1.11
N GLY A 591 -3.33 24.27 -0.49
CA GLY A 591 -2.08 24.00 -1.18
C GLY A 591 -1.41 25.26 -1.72
N VAL A 592 -0.26 25.07 -2.37
CA VAL A 592 0.50 26.15 -3.02
C VAL A 592 0.43 26.01 -4.53
N ASP A 593 0.54 27.13 -5.25
CA ASP A 593 0.62 27.08 -6.71
C ASP A 593 1.91 26.40 -7.15
N MET A 594 1.81 25.43 -8.06
CA MET A 594 2.97 24.80 -8.67
C MET A 594 3.74 25.82 -9.50
N THR A 595 5.07 25.73 -9.49
CA THR A 595 5.98 26.50 -10.35
C THR A 595 6.82 25.56 -11.19
N PHE A 596 7.22 26.01 -12.39
CA PHE A 596 8.07 25.18 -13.24
C PHE A 596 9.40 24.83 -12.54
N PRO A 597 9.79 23.55 -12.48
CA PRO A 597 10.85 23.09 -11.62
C PRO A 597 12.24 23.36 -12.19
N ASN A 598 13.25 23.25 -11.33
CA ASN A 598 14.63 23.11 -11.78
C ASN A 598 14.80 21.77 -12.48
N LEU A 599 15.64 21.72 -13.51
CA LEU A 599 15.87 20.52 -14.30
C LEU A 599 17.31 20.04 -14.16
N TYR A 600 17.48 18.73 -14.16
CA TYR A 600 18.78 18.09 -14.04
C TYR A 600 18.98 17.10 -15.18
N VAL A 601 20.17 17.09 -15.76
CA VAL A 601 20.48 16.25 -16.94
C VAL A 601 21.94 15.81 -16.91
N ALA A 602 22.23 14.63 -17.46
CA ALA A 602 23.59 14.12 -17.53
C ALA A 602 24.35 14.81 -18.67
N VAL A 603 25.68 14.85 -18.59
CA VAL A 603 26.50 15.21 -19.75
C VAL A 603 26.24 14.21 -20.89
N GLY A 604 25.83 14.71 -22.06
CA GLY A 604 25.40 13.90 -23.19
C GLY A 604 23.99 13.29 -23.05
N GLY A 605 23.32 13.53 -21.91
CA GLY A 605 21.98 13.04 -21.62
C GLY A 605 20.88 13.99 -22.08
N GLN A 606 19.63 13.53 -21.93
CA GLN A 606 18.42 14.28 -22.20
C GLN A 606 17.46 14.17 -21.01
N ALA A 607 16.75 15.26 -20.70
CA ALA A 607 15.63 15.29 -19.78
C ALA A 607 14.39 15.86 -20.49
N THR A 608 13.21 15.41 -20.09
CA THR A 608 11.93 15.87 -20.64
C THR A 608 11.06 16.42 -19.52
N ALA A 609 10.45 17.58 -19.73
CA ALA A 609 9.48 18.17 -18.82
C ALA A 609 8.21 18.57 -19.59
N VAL A 610 7.07 18.65 -18.91
CA VAL A 610 5.79 19.00 -19.51
C VAL A 610 5.29 20.33 -18.91
N PRO A 611 5.57 21.49 -19.53
CA PRO A 611 5.18 22.80 -18.98
C PRO A 611 3.70 22.92 -18.63
N SER A 612 2.81 22.25 -19.37
CA SER A 612 1.38 22.25 -19.11
C SER A 612 0.97 21.56 -17.80
N MET A 613 1.89 20.90 -17.08
CA MET A 613 1.65 20.45 -15.70
C MET A 613 1.73 21.61 -14.70
N TYR A 614 2.47 22.66 -15.02
CA TYR A 614 2.84 23.75 -14.09
C TYR A 614 2.12 25.07 -14.37
N MET A 615 1.73 25.30 -15.62
CA MET A 615 1.10 26.54 -16.04
C MET A 615 0.09 26.33 -17.17
N ASP A 616 -0.90 27.22 -17.25
CA ASP A 616 -1.87 27.21 -18.33
C ASP A 616 -1.23 27.53 -19.69
N GLY A 617 -1.79 26.96 -20.75
CA GLY A 617 -1.42 27.25 -22.12
C GLY A 617 -1.24 25.97 -22.95
N ASN A 618 -1.36 26.12 -24.27
CA ASN A 618 -1.14 25.05 -25.24
C ASN A 618 0.10 25.31 -26.12
N THR A 619 0.76 26.46 -25.91
CA THR A 619 1.96 26.88 -26.63
C THR A 619 2.96 27.41 -25.62
N PHE A 620 4.17 26.88 -25.65
CA PHE A 620 5.24 27.26 -24.74
C PHE A 620 6.47 27.72 -25.53
N SER A 621 7.25 28.61 -24.94
CA SER A 621 8.59 28.96 -25.43
C SER A 621 9.61 28.84 -24.31
N VAL A 622 10.85 28.51 -24.66
CA VAL A 622 11.95 28.34 -23.71
C VAL A 622 13.14 29.19 -24.12
N SER A 623 13.83 29.77 -23.13
CA SER A 623 15.11 30.46 -23.30
C SER A 623 16.15 29.89 -22.36
N VAL A 624 17.40 29.78 -22.80
CA VAL A 624 18.53 29.28 -22.00
C VAL A 624 19.69 30.26 -22.12
N SER A 625 20.23 30.69 -20.98
CA SER A 625 21.24 31.75 -20.91
C SER A 625 22.61 31.31 -21.46
N ASP A 626 23.12 30.15 -21.06
CA ASP A 626 24.38 29.58 -21.55
C ASP A 626 24.14 28.25 -22.28
N THR A 627 24.06 28.34 -23.61
CA THR A 627 23.83 27.18 -24.48
C THR A 627 25.03 26.24 -24.59
N SER A 628 26.21 26.64 -24.08
CA SER A 628 27.37 25.74 -24.01
C SER A 628 27.27 24.72 -22.87
N VAL A 629 26.44 25.01 -21.85
CA VAL A 629 26.13 24.10 -20.74
C VAL A 629 24.99 23.17 -21.13
N ALA A 630 23.85 23.73 -21.56
CA ALA A 630 22.67 22.96 -21.96
C ALA A 630 21.84 23.69 -23.02
N THR A 631 21.06 22.95 -23.81
CA THR A 631 20.06 23.52 -24.73
C THR A 631 18.68 22.99 -24.39
N ALA A 632 17.64 23.78 -24.64
CA ALA A 632 16.25 23.36 -24.47
C ALA A 632 15.41 23.77 -25.67
N GLU A 633 14.45 22.93 -26.04
CA GLU A 633 13.47 23.20 -27.10
C GLU A 633 12.08 22.68 -26.69
N ILE A 634 11.03 23.25 -27.29
CA ILE A 634 9.65 22.78 -27.10
C ILE A 634 9.25 21.96 -28.34
N VAL A 635 8.94 20.68 -28.15
CA VAL A 635 8.49 19.75 -29.19
C VAL A 635 7.19 19.12 -28.72
N ASP A 636 6.12 19.32 -29.50
CA ASP A 636 4.77 18.80 -29.20
C ASP A 636 4.30 19.11 -27.76
N GLY A 637 4.57 20.34 -27.30
CA GLY A 637 4.20 20.80 -25.96
C GLY A 637 5.09 20.29 -24.82
N ARG A 638 6.09 19.45 -25.11
CA ARG A 638 7.09 18.97 -24.14
C ARG A 638 8.37 19.77 -24.27
N MET A 639 9.01 20.08 -23.15
CA MET A 639 10.35 20.65 -23.12
C MET A 639 11.38 19.53 -23.15
N ILE A 640 12.25 19.54 -24.15
CA ILE A 640 13.40 18.64 -24.26
C ILE A 640 14.66 19.42 -23.89
N VAL A 641 15.34 19.00 -22.83
CA VAL A 641 16.60 19.59 -22.37
C VAL A 641 17.75 18.63 -22.65
N ARG A 642 18.85 19.14 -23.21
CA ARG A 642 20.06 18.37 -23.54
C ARG A 642 21.26 18.94 -22.79
N GLY A 643 21.97 18.09 -22.06
CA GLY A 643 23.17 18.47 -21.31
C GLY A 643 24.44 18.32 -22.16
N HIS A 644 25.24 19.38 -22.25
CA HIS A 644 26.48 19.40 -23.05
C HIS A 644 27.74 19.37 -22.20
N LYS A 645 27.75 20.13 -21.10
CA LYS A 645 28.92 20.30 -20.24
C LYS A 645 28.49 20.42 -18.78
N ALA A 646 29.21 19.76 -17.88
CA ALA A 646 28.96 19.87 -16.45
C ALA A 646 28.99 21.35 -15.98
N GLY A 647 27.96 21.76 -15.25
CA GLY A 647 27.75 23.15 -14.86
C GLY A 647 26.27 23.47 -14.63
N GLN A 648 25.95 24.75 -14.49
CA GLN A 648 24.58 25.24 -14.35
C GLN A 648 24.33 26.38 -15.34
N THR A 649 23.11 26.48 -15.87
CA THR A 649 22.64 27.63 -16.64
C THR A 649 21.25 28.03 -16.19
N GLU A 650 20.98 29.33 -16.15
CA GLU A 650 19.62 29.85 -16.00
C GLU A 650 18.81 29.61 -17.28
N ALA A 651 17.52 29.39 -17.12
CA ALA A 651 16.55 29.24 -18.19
C ALA A 651 15.19 29.84 -17.79
N SER A 652 14.33 30.06 -18.78
CA SER A 652 12.94 30.48 -18.54
C SER A 652 12.00 29.78 -19.49
N VAL A 653 10.82 29.43 -19.00
CA VAL A 653 9.70 28.94 -19.82
C VAL A 653 8.56 29.94 -19.77
N THR A 654 7.94 30.19 -20.92
CA THR A 654 6.82 31.14 -21.03
C THR A 654 5.61 30.46 -21.66
N GLY A 655 4.50 30.47 -20.93
CA GLY A 655 3.14 30.09 -21.34
C GLY A 655 2.15 31.18 -20.95
N SER A 656 1.21 30.90 -20.05
CA SER A 656 0.34 31.92 -19.43
C SER A 656 1.10 32.90 -18.52
N ARG A 657 2.24 32.47 -17.98
CA ARG A 657 3.21 33.27 -17.24
C ARG A 657 4.63 32.86 -17.63
N THR A 658 5.63 33.60 -17.13
CA THR A 658 7.05 33.23 -17.30
C THR A 658 7.63 32.76 -15.97
N ASP A 659 8.03 31.50 -15.92
CA ASP A 659 8.76 30.93 -14.77
C ASP A 659 10.25 30.85 -15.11
N LYS A 660 11.10 31.23 -14.16
CA LYS A 660 12.55 31.09 -14.24
C LYS A 660 12.99 29.85 -13.48
N PHE A 661 13.95 29.12 -14.02
CA PHE A 661 14.48 27.90 -13.42
C PHE A 661 15.96 27.71 -13.78
N VAL A 662 16.60 26.74 -13.14
CA VAL A 662 17.99 26.38 -13.37
C VAL A 662 18.06 25.00 -14.02
N ILE A 663 18.91 24.88 -15.05
CA ILE A 663 19.31 23.59 -15.61
C ILE A 663 20.68 23.24 -15.03
N THR A 664 20.77 22.13 -14.32
CA THR A 664 22.02 21.59 -13.78
C THR A 664 22.48 20.38 -14.59
N VAL A 665 23.67 20.46 -15.18
CA VAL A 665 24.29 19.37 -15.93
C VAL A 665 25.38 18.72 -15.08
N ARG A 666 25.34 17.39 -14.91
CA ARG A 666 26.32 16.63 -14.09
C ARG A 666 26.97 15.51 -14.91
N GLU A 667 28.21 15.15 -14.58
CA GLU A 667 28.94 14.06 -15.29
C GLU A 667 28.22 12.71 -15.17
N SER A 668 27.53 12.49 -14.04
CA SER A 668 26.50 11.47 -13.87
C SER A 668 25.24 12.18 -13.36
N ALA A 669 24.16 12.19 -14.15
CA ALA A 669 22.86 12.61 -13.65
C ALA A 669 21.88 11.45 -13.81
N ASN A 670 21.23 11.09 -12.72
CA ASN A 670 20.41 9.90 -12.59
C ASN A 670 18.97 10.12 -13.10
N GLY A 671 18.79 10.83 -14.23
CA GLY A 671 17.49 11.03 -14.89
C GLY A 671 16.43 11.83 -14.14
N ASN A 672 16.59 12.02 -12.82
CA ASN A 672 15.56 12.57 -11.96
C ASN A 672 16.01 13.93 -11.43
N GLY A 673 15.19 14.94 -11.69
CA GLY A 673 15.47 16.33 -11.42
C GLY A 673 15.46 16.75 -9.95
N TRP A 674 16.22 16.10 -9.07
CA TRP A 674 16.18 16.37 -7.63
C TRP A 674 17.56 16.63 -6.99
N LEU A 675 17.60 17.73 -6.22
CA LEU A 675 18.38 17.95 -5.01
C LEU A 675 17.39 18.30 -3.91
#